data_AF-A0A2I1R3K8-F1
#
_entry.id   AF-A0A2I1R3K8-F1
#
_cell.length_a   1.000
_cell.length_b   1.000
_cell.length_c   1.000
_cell.angle_alpha   90.00
_cell.angle_beta   90.00
_cell.angle_gamma   90.00
#
_symmetry.space_group_name_H-M   'P 1'
#
loop_
_entity.id
_entity.type
_entity.pdbx_description
1 polymer ?
#
loop_
_entity_poly.entity_id
_entity_poly.type
_entity_poly.pdbx_seq_one_letter_code
_entity_poly.pdbx_strand_id
1 'polypeptide(L)'
;MTGWFDERIVETGRLPLFFLLLAFVLTFLFIRFSVRMIRAEVSWWPGNVTPGGVHVHHAFFGMMAMLVAGFGFVAVDPLRTPVIDCVLAALFGIGSALVLDEFALILHLRDVYWAEEGRTSIDAVFVAIAIGLLFLLGLQPFGAFEVVGDIRNENGLVARLIAAGVVVLNVLLAIVTLIKGKVWTGLVGMFVPVLLWFGAARLARPRSPWARWRYKNRPRKLARAIGREQRYREPLMRWKIVVQEAVAGRFGVPENPAPVPATTPAPTAVGVVTEKVPSALATAIRWRRTRRALRTVPIWRLPVVLVTLAIVAAWTTVGFDELLELEVDPGTLATLLSVIAGSMATLTGLVFTAVTLAMQFGASSISVRVIPMLQQEPVMRWSTGFLLATFVYSVIIAIDLSVGGPDEPTPGLSTAIAFMLTTVSAYLFIALVGKVGTILNTARLLQWIADDGRSAIVRQLPPPAAHHELTAATGFDKQVVAGTAAVPGDGGPDPGAAAEATHTQIRLGEVSARGRVLLAVNGDRLRRHAASWDVRINLLIAVGDHVPHDLPVVEVIGDPARVEKRRVLACLLFGDTHQPSVSPAAALQAISDIALKAMSAGSNDPSVVVQALDHTEDLLLLLAPRLRGDRTAPDTSVRGIRRSWADYVAIGTDEIRRHSTGQVQVQRRLRALFESLLAGCGPAQRAPVSERLAVLDAQVARDWSDDLDRRLAAAADRQGYGSEFGR
;
A
#
# COMPACT_ATOMS: atom_id res chain seq x y z
N MET A 1 -48.70 24.72 -15.26
CA MET A 1 -47.33 24.13 -15.18
C MET A 1 -46.26 25.07 -15.72
N THR A 2 -46.57 26.02 -16.60
CA THR A 2 -45.61 27.01 -17.16
C THR A 2 -45.08 28.01 -16.12
N GLY A 3 -45.94 28.59 -15.27
CA GLY A 3 -45.51 29.58 -14.27
C GLY A 3 -44.47 29.09 -13.25
N TRP A 4 -44.50 27.81 -12.86
CA TRP A 4 -43.50 27.24 -11.95
C TRP A 4 -42.12 27.09 -12.61
N PHE A 5 -42.08 26.76 -13.91
CA PHE A 5 -40.83 26.61 -14.66
C PHE A 5 -40.15 27.97 -14.84
N ASP A 6 -40.93 28.99 -15.21
CA ASP A 6 -40.41 30.35 -15.37
C ASP A 6 -39.92 30.90 -14.01
N GLU A 7 -40.71 30.81 -12.95
CA GLU A 7 -40.40 31.38 -11.63
C GLU A 7 -39.26 30.65 -10.88
N ARG A 8 -39.14 29.33 -11.04
CA ARG A 8 -38.15 28.53 -10.26
C ARG A 8 -36.91 28.12 -11.02
N ILE A 9 -36.92 28.11 -12.36
CA ILE A 9 -35.79 27.62 -13.18
C ILE A 9 -35.23 28.73 -14.06
N VAL A 10 -36.09 29.48 -14.75
CA VAL A 10 -35.65 30.55 -15.65
C VAL A 10 -35.21 31.79 -14.86
N GLU A 11 -36.07 32.30 -13.96
CA GLU A 11 -35.81 33.51 -13.17
C GLU A 11 -34.70 33.32 -12.12
N THR A 12 -34.43 32.09 -11.68
CA THR A 12 -33.37 31.78 -10.69
C THR A 12 -32.00 31.51 -11.33
N GLY A 13 -31.87 31.66 -12.65
CA GLY A 13 -30.61 31.43 -13.38
C GLY A 13 -30.19 29.95 -13.47
N ARG A 14 -31.09 29.00 -13.17
CA ARG A 14 -30.78 27.56 -13.13
C ARG A 14 -31.05 26.83 -14.44
N LEU A 15 -31.40 27.57 -15.49
CA LEU A 15 -31.69 27.04 -16.81
C LEU A 15 -30.54 26.17 -17.38
N PRO A 16 -29.25 26.56 -17.30
CA PRO A 16 -28.16 25.70 -17.76
C PRO A 16 -28.05 24.38 -16.98
N LEU A 17 -28.24 24.42 -15.66
CA LEU A 17 -28.23 23.22 -14.81
C LEU A 17 -29.39 22.27 -15.15
N PHE A 18 -30.56 22.81 -15.51
CA PHE A 18 -31.69 22.02 -16.00
C PHE A 18 -31.34 21.30 -17.30
N PHE A 19 -30.77 22.00 -18.28
CA PHE A 19 -30.35 21.40 -19.56
C PHE A 19 -29.24 20.35 -19.39
N LEU A 20 -28.30 20.58 -18.46
CA LEU A 20 -27.28 19.59 -18.09
C LEU A 20 -27.93 18.31 -17.57
N LEU A 21 -28.82 18.42 -16.58
CA LEU A 21 -29.47 17.27 -15.96
C LEU A 21 -30.37 16.52 -16.96
N LEU A 22 -31.11 17.27 -17.78
CA LEU A 22 -31.98 16.70 -18.81
C LEU A 22 -31.16 15.92 -19.85
N ALA A 23 -30.12 16.54 -20.40
CA ALA A 23 -29.24 15.90 -21.37
C ALA A 23 -28.54 14.68 -20.77
N PHE A 24 -28.08 14.78 -19.52
CA PHE A 24 -27.47 13.66 -18.79
C PHE A 24 -28.41 12.45 -18.67
N VAL A 25 -29.65 12.66 -18.21
CA VAL A 25 -30.63 11.57 -18.04
C VAL A 25 -31.01 10.95 -19.39
N LEU A 26 -31.27 11.78 -20.40
CA LEU A 26 -31.65 11.30 -21.73
C LEU A 26 -30.52 10.50 -22.39
N THR A 27 -29.28 10.98 -22.33
CA THR A 27 -28.11 10.27 -22.88
C THR A 27 -27.86 8.96 -22.14
N PHE A 28 -27.96 8.94 -20.81
CA PHE A 28 -27.77 7.70 -20.06
C PHE A 28 -28.82 6.64 -20.43
N LEU A 29 -30.10 7.02 -20.50
CA LEU A 29 -31.18 6.12 -20.92
C LEU A 29 -30.99 5.64 -22.36
N PHE A 30 -30.56 6.53 -23.26
CA PHE A 30 -30.28 6.20 -24.66
C PHE A 30 -29.15 5.17 -24.79
N ILE A 31 -28.03 5.34 -24.10
CA ILE A 31 -26.92 4.38 -24.17
C ILE A 31 -27.30 3.05 -23.54
N ARG A 32 -28.04 3.04 -22.42
CA ARG A 32 -28.54 1.80 -21.83
C ARG A 32 -29.50 1.05 -22.74
N PHE A 33 -30.37 1.79 -23.42
CA PHE A 33 -31.22 1.24 -24.46
C PHE A 33 -30.38 0.67 -25.61
N SER A 34 -29.40 1.41 -26.12
CA SER A 34 -28.47 0.98 -27.17
C SER A 34 -27.77 -0.34 -26.81
N VAL A 35 -27.17 -0.43 -25.63
CA VAL A 35 -26.49 -1.65 -25.14
C VAL A 35 -27.46 -2.82 -25.03
N ARG A 36 -28.70 -2.58 -24.59
CA ARG A 36 -29.74 -3.61 -24.52
C ARG A 36 -30.12 -4.12 -25.91
N MET A 37 -30.25 -3.23 -26.89
CA MET A 37 -30.59 -3.58 -28.27
C MET A 37 -29.45 -4.33 -28.97
N ILE A 38 -28.19 -3.97 -28.69
CA ILE A 38 -27.00 -4.70 -29.15
C ILE A 38 -26.96 -6.12 -28.56
N ARG A 39 -27.19 -6.27 -27.25
CA ARG A 39 -27.25 -7.59 -26.59
C ARG A 39 -28.42 -8.46 -27.04
N ALA A 40 -29.51 -7.84 -27.49
CA ALA A 40 -30.68 -8.51 -28.02
C ALA A 40 -30.58 -8.80 -29.54
N GLU A 41 -29.42 -8.53 -30.16
CA GLU A 41 -29.12 -8.78 -31.58
C GLU A 41 -30.19 -8.26 -32.55
N VAL A 42 -30.72 -7.07 -32.27
CA VAL A 42 -31.82 -6.52 -33.04
C VAL A 42 -31.34 -5.92 -34.35
N SER A 43 -31.89 -6.40 -35.48
CA SER A 43 -31.41 -6.13 -36.84
C SER A 43 -31.50 -4.67 -37.33
N TRP A 44 -32.32 -3.82 -36.70
CA TRP A 44 -32.47 -2.41 -37.09
C TRP A 44 -31.52 -1.46 -36.36
N TRP A 45 -30.76 -1.93 -35.36
CA TRP A 45 -29.83 -1.10 -34.58
C TRP A 45 -28.40 -1.16 -35.17
N PRO A 46 -27.69 -0.03 -35.33
CA PRO A 46 -26.42 0.07 -36.08
C PRO A 46 -25.20 -0.67 -35.49
N GLY A 47 -25.38 -1.52 -34.47
CA GLY A 47 -24.32 -2.34 -33.90
C GLY A 47 -23.17 -1.54 -33.26
N ASN A 48 -22.01 -2.19 -33.10
CA ASN A 48 -20.81 -1.57 -32.51
C ASN A 48 -20.03 -0.77 -33.56
N VAL A 49 -19.47 0.37 -33.15
CA VAL A 49 -18.62 1.22 -33.99
C VAL A 49 -17.14 0.79 -33.84
N THR A 50 -16.54 0.26 -34.92
CA THR A 50 -15.12 -0.16 -34.95
C THR A 50 -14.38 0.40 -36.17
N PRO A 51 -13.80 1.60 -36.08
CA PRO A 51 -12.90 2.11 -37.13
C PRO A 51 -11.55 1.38 -37.04
N GLY A 52 -11.17 0.63 -38.08
CA GLY A 52 -9.81 0.07 -38.21
C GLY A 52 -9.41 -1.02 -37.19
N GLY A 53 -10.38 -1.74 -36.61
CA GLY A 53 -10.11 -2.83 -35.66
C GLY A 53 -9.86 -2.40 -34.21
N VAL A 54 -9.97 -1.10 -33.90
CA VAL A 54 -9.88 -0.57 -32.52
C VAL A 54 -11.28 -0.28 -31.98
N HIS A 55 -11.63 -0.91 -30.85
CA HIS A 55 -12.90 -0.67 -30.15
C HIS A 55 -12.81 0.59 -29.29
N VAL A 56 -13.26 1.73 -29.82
CA VAL A 56 -13.35 2.97 -29.05
C VAL A 56 -14.56 2.91 -28.13
N HIS A 57 -14.31 2.94 -26.82
CA HIS A 57 -15.38 2.93 -25.81
C HIS A 57 -16.10 4.29 -25.83
N HIS A 58 -17.42 4.29 -25.64
CA HIS A 58 -18.23 5.51 -25.68
C HIS A 58 -17.81 6.56 -24.62
N ALA A 59 -17.14 6.12 -23.55
CA ALA A 59 -16.49 6.99 -22.56
C ALA A 59 -15.44 7.95 -23.16
N PHE A 60 -14.75 7.57 -24.25
CA PHE A 60 -13.82 8.46 -24.95
C PHE A 60 -14.52 9.70 -25.52
N PHE A 61 -15.65 9.52 -26.21
CA PHE A 61 -16.47 10.63 -26.70
C PHE A 61 -17.03 11.46 -25.55
N GLY A 62 -17.36 10.80 -24.43
CA GLY A 62 -17.76 11.48 -23.20
C GLY A 62 -16.71 12.45 -22.66
N MET A 63 -15.46 12.00 -22.56
CA MET A 63 -14.35 12.87 -22.13
C MET A 63 -14.13 14.04 -23.08
N MET A 64 -14.21 13.82 -24.39
CA MET A 64 -14.06 14.89 -25.39
C MET A 64 -15.18 15.93 -25.25
N ALA A 65 -16.43 15.50 -25.10
CA ALA A 65 -17.57 16.39 -24.90
C ALA A 65 -17.43 17.23 -23.62
N MET A 66 -16.99 16.62 -22.51
CA MET A 66 -16.74 17.34 -21.25
C MET A 66 -15.60 18.36 -21.38
N LEU A 67 -14.50 18.02 -22.07
CA LEU A 67 -13.38 18.93 -22.30
C LEU A 67 -13.78 20.13 -23.18
N VAL A 68 -14.49 19.87 -24.28
CA VAL A 68 -14.97 20.93 -25.19
C VAL A 68 -15.96 21.83 -24.44
N ALA A 69 -16.90 21.26 -23.69
CA ALA A 69 -17.85 22.06 -22.91
C ALA A 69 -17.17 22.88 -21.80
N GLY A 70 -16.26 22.26 -21.04
CA GLY A 70 -15.52 22.92 -19.96
C GLY A 70 -14.61 24.03 -20.46
N PHE A 71 -13.87 23.79 -21.56
CA PHE A 71 -13.08 24.83 -22.21
C PHE A 71 -13.98 25.92 -22.79
N GLY A 72 -15.11 25.57 -23.39
CA GLY A 72 -16.10 26.51 -23.92
C GLY A 72 -16.63 27.45 -22.83
N PHE A 73 -16.92 26.94 -21.63
CA PHE A 73 -17.33 27.78 -20.49
C PHE A 73 -16.27 28.81 -20.11
N VAL A 74 -14.99 28.49 -20.24
CA VAL A 74 -13.88 29.42 -19.93
C VAL A 74 -13.62 30.39 -21.08
N ALA A 75 -13.59 29.89 -22.32
CA ALA A 75 -13.22 30.67 -23.49
C ALA A 75 -14.31 31.69 -23.90
N VAL A 76 -15.57 31.39 -23.60
CA VAL A 76 -16.74 32.19 -24.00
C VAL A 76 -17.33 32.96 -22.81
N ASP A 77 -16.70 32.88 -21.64
CA ASP A 77 -17.11 33.64 -20.44
C ASP A 77 -17.31 35.14 -20.69
N PRO A 78 -16.51 35.85 -21.54
CA PRO A 78 -16.76 37.26 -21.82
C PRO A 78 -18.05 37.57 -22.60
N LEU A 79 -18.64 36.57 -23.28
CA LEU A 79 -19.78 36.74 -24.20
C LEU A 79 -21.14 36.43 -23.54
N ARG A 80 -21.16 35.89 -22.31
CA ARG A 80 -22.31 35.42 -21.50
C ARG A 80 -23.70 35.55 -22.16
N THR A 81 -24.04 34.61 -23.04
CA THR A 81 -25.42 34.48 -23.53
C THR A 81 -26.10 33.26 -22.90
N PRO A 82 -27.38 33.37 -22.48
CA PRO A 82 -28.10 32.25 -21.86
C PRO A 82 -28.17 31.01 -22.73
N VAL A 83 -28.17 31.20 -24.06
CA VAL A 83 -28.24 30.12 -25.05
C VAL A 83 -26.92 29.33 -25.07
N ILE A 84 -25.78 30.00 -25.10
CA ILE A 84 -24.46 29.35 -25.11
C ILE A 84 -24.27 28.54 -23.82
N ASP A 85 -24.64 29.11 -22.67
CA ASP A 85 -24.52 28.42 -21.38
C ASP A 85 -25.38 27.15 -21.34
N CYS A 86 -26.61 27.20 -21.87
CA CYS A 86 -27.48 26.02 -21.95
C CYS A 86 -26.92 24.95 -22.90
N VAL A 87 -26.36 25.34 -24.04
CA VAL A 87 -25.76 24.41 -25.02
C VAL A 87 -24.51 23.75 -24.44
N LEU A 88 -23.62 24.51 -23.82
CA LEU A 88 -22.42 23.99 -23.17
C LEU A 88 -22.77 23.10 -21.98
N ALA A 89 -23.78 23.47 -21.18
CA ALA A 89 -24.26 22.67 -20.07
C ALA A 89 -24.88 21.34 -20.53
N ALA A 90 -25.67 21.37 -21.61
CA ALA A 90 -26.21 20.16 -22.23
C ALA A 90 -25.08 19.25 -22.76
N LEU A 91 -24.10 19.81 -23.47
CA LEU A 91 -22.93 19.07 -23.97
C LEU A 91 -22.12 18.44 -22.83
N PHE A 92 -21.92 19.17 -21.74
CA PHE A 92 -21.28 18.66 -20.54
C PHE A 92 -22.09 17.53 -19.89
N GLY A 93 -23.42 17.66 -19.86
CA GLY A 93 -24.34 16.62 -19.38
C GLY A 93 -24.28 15.34 -20.21
N ILE A 94 -24.28 15.44 -21.54
CA ILE A 94 -24.07 14.32 -22.47
C ILE A 94 -22.74 13.64 -22.16
N GLY A 95 -21.65 14.41 -22.11
CA GLY A 95 -20.31 13.88 -21.86
C GLY A 95 -20.20 13.16 -20.52
N SER A 96 -20.76 13.76 -19.46
CA SER A 96 -20.79 13.19 -18.12
C SER A 96 -21.57 11.87 -18.06
N ALA A 97 -22.69 11.75 -18.79
CA ALA A 97 -23.49 10.53 -18.85
C ALA A 97 -22.73 9.37 -19.52
N LEU A 98 -22.03 9.64 -20.62
CA LEU A 98 -21.21 8.65 -21.33
C LEU A 98 -20.05 8.14 -20.48
N VAL A 99 -19.41 9.02 -19.71
CA VAL A 99 -18.31 8.63 -18.82
C VAL A 99 -18.83 7.83 -17.61
N LEU A 100 -19.93 8.27 -17.00
CA LEU A 100 -20.50 7.60 -15.82
C LEU A 100 -21.16 6.25 -16.13
N ASP A 101 -21.61 6.02 -17.37
CA ASP A 101 -22.09 4.71 -17.78
C ASP A 101 -21.01 3.62 -17.62
N GLU A 102 -19.76 4.01 -17.85
CA GLU A 102 -18.57 3.16 -17.81
C GLU A 102 -17.83 3.24 -16.45
N PHE A 103 -18.44 3.84 -15.43
CA PHE A 103 -17.82 4.09 -14.13
C PHE A 103 -17.16 2.85 -13.50
N ALA A 104 -17.76 1.67 -13.68
CA ALA A 104 -17.22 0.42 -13.16
C ALA A 104 -15.86 0.07 -13.78
N LEU A 105 -15.72 0.22 -15.10
CA LEU A 105 -14.49 -0.06 -15.85
C LEU A 105 -13.40 0.97 -15.60
N ILE A 106 -13.77 2.24 -15.37
CA ILE A 106 -12.83 3.30 -14.98
C ILE A 106 -12.22 3.02 -13.59
N LEU A 107 -13.02 2.52 -12.64
CA LEU A 107 -12.57 2.27 -11.27
C LEU A 107 -11.87 0.91 -11.10
N HIS A 108 -12.26 -0.09 -11.88
CA HIS A 108 -11.74 -1.46 -11.79
C HIS A 108 -11.16 -1.89 -13.15
N LEU A 109 -9.93 -1.45 -13.40
CA LEU A 109 -9.16 -1.72 -14.62
C LEU A 109 -8.61 -3.18 -14.66
N ARG A 110 -9.49 -4.20 -14.67
CA ARG A 110 -9.11 -5.60 -14.93
C ARG A 110 -10.10 -6.30 -15.85
N ASP A 111 -9.56 -6.82 -16.94
CA ASP A 111 -10.24 -7.27 -18.16
C ASP A 111 -10.80 -8.71 -18.09
N VAL A 112 -11.28 -9.17 -16.92
CA VAL A 112 -11.74 -10.58 -16.77
C VAL A 112 -13.07 -10.67 -16.01
N TYR A 113 -14.13 -10.49 -16.78
CA TYR A 113 -15.45 -11.12 -16.74
C TYR A 113 -16.26 -11.26 -15.40
N TRP A 114 -17.17 -10.28 -15.18
CA TRP A 114 -18.61 -10.21 -14.79
C TRP A 114 -19.28 -11.01 -13.65
N ALA A 115 -20.10 -10.26 -12.89
CA ALA A 115 -21.57 -10.36 -12.86
C ALA A 115 -22.19 -9.20 -12.03
N GLU A 116 -21.40 -8.57 -11.17
CA GLU A 116 -21.87 -7.56 -10.20
C GLU A 116 -21.64 -6.10 -10.63
N GLU A 117 -20.80 -5.85 -11.64
CA GLU A 117 -20.28 -4.52 -11.99
C GLU A 117 -21.25 -3.63 -12.78
N GLY A 118 -22.26 -4.20 -13.46
CA GLY A 118 -23.32 -3.40 -14.10
C GLY A 118 -24.18 -2.61 -13.09
N ARG A 119 -24.23 -3.03 -11.82
CA ARG A 119 -24.99 -2.35 -10.76
C ARG A 119 -24.27 -1.12 -10.21
N THR A 120 -22.93 -1.08 -10.27
CA THR A 120 -22.15 0.01 -9.66
C THR A 120 -22.17 1.29 -10.52
N SER A 121 -22.20 1.16 -11.86
CA SER A 121 -22.40 2.31 -12.75
C SER A 121 -23.79 2.93 -12.60
N ILE A 122 -24.84 2.11 -12.47
CA ILE A 122 -26.21 2.61 -12.21
C ILE A 122 -26.29 3.34 -10.87
N ASP A 123 -25.60 2.84 -9.84
CA ASP A 123 -25.51 3.50 -8.55
C ASP A 123 -24.85 4.88 -8.64
N ALA A 124 -23.76 4.99 -9.40
CA ALA A 124 -23.08 6.26 -9.64
C ALA A 124 -23.98 7.27 -10.36
N VAL A 125 -24.77 6.80 -11.34
CA VAL A 125 -25.70 7.64 -12.09
C VAL A 125 -26.86 8.12 -11.23
N PHE A 126 -27.47 7.26 -10.40
CA PHE A 126 -28.51 7.71 -9.46
C PHE A 126 -27.97 8.72 -8.45
N VAL A 127 -26.72 8.58 -8.02
CA VAL A 127 -26.03 9.57 -7.19
C VAL A 127 -25.90 10.90 -7.94
N ALA A 128 -25.43 10.89 -9.18
CA ALA A 128 -25.28 12.09 -10.00
C ALA A 128 -26.61 12.81 -10.24
N ILE A 129 -27.68 12.07 -10.56
CA ILE A 129 -29.04 12.62 -10.71
C ILE A 129 -29.53 13.23 -9.40
N ALA A 130 -29.36 12.54 -8.28
CA ALA A 130 -29.79 13.05 -6.98
C ALA A 130 -29.07 14.35 -6.62
N ILE A 131 -27.75 14.43 -6.83
CA ILE A 131 -26.97 15.66 -6.63
C ILE A 131 -27.46 16.77 -7.58
N GLY A 132 -27.62 16.47 -8.87
CA GLY A 132 -28.09 17.43 -9.86
C GLY A 132 -29.47 17.99 -9.53
N LEU A 133 -30.40 17.15 -9.06
CA LEU A 133 -31.71 17.59 -8.58
C LEU A 133 -31.61 18.49 -7.35
N LEU A 134 -30.72 18.20 -6.41
CA LEU A 134 -30.52 19.05 -5.22
C LEU A 134 -30.02 20.44 -5.63
N PHE A 135 -29.06 20.52 -6.56
CA PHE A 135 -28.60 21.79 -7.13
C PHE A 135 -29.70 22.52 -7.90
N LEU A 136 -30.53 21.80 -8.67
CA LEU A 136 -31.66 22.40 -9.40
C LEU A 136 -32.72 22.98 -8.44
N LEU A 137 -32.97 22.29 -7.32
CA LEU A 137 -33.82 22.79 -6.24
C LEU A 137 -33.19 23.97 -5.49
N GLY A 138 -31.91 24.27 -5.73
CA GLY A 138 -31.19 25.38 -5.12
C GLY A 138 -30.55 25.05 -3.78
N LEU A 139 -30.58 23.78 -3.40
CA LEU A 139 -29.89 23.32 -2.21
C LEU A 139 -28.40 23.28 -2.52
N GLN A 140 -27.62 23.88 -1.65
CA GLN A 140 -26.19 24.00 -1.81
C GLN A 140 -25.48 23.16 -0.76
N PRO A 141 -24.31 22.59 -1.10
CA PRO A 141 -23.55 21.81 -0.13
C PRO A 141 -23.09 22.73 1.01
N PHE A 142 -23.33 22.28 2.23
CA PHE A 142 -22.98 22.90 3.50
C PHE A 142 -23.63 24.26 3.79
N GLY A 143 -24.62 24.69 3.00
CA GLY A 143 -25.22 26.03 3.12
C GLY A 143 -24.25 27.17 2.73
N ALA A 144 -23.25 26.86 1.90
CA ALA A 144 -22.08 27.70 1.72
C ALA A 144 -22.39 29.13 1.24
N PHE A 145 -23.35 29.37 0.33
CA PHE A 145 -23.61 30.75 -0.14
C PHE A 145 -24.56 31.55 0.75
N GLU A 146 -25.46 30.93 1.52
CA GLU A 146 -26.22 31.65 2.56
C GLU A 146 -25.28 32.12 3.67
N VAL A 147 -24.37 31.23 4.08
CA VAL A 147 -23.32 31.54 5.07
C VAL A 147 -22.34 32.58 4.53
N VAL A 148 -21.90 32.47 3.28
CA VAL A 148 -21.02 33.47 2.63
C VAL A 148 -21.74 34.81 2.39
N GLY A 149 -23.04 34.79 2.11
CA GLY A 149 -23.88 35.99 1.98
C GLY A 149 -24.04 36.75 3.29
N ASP A 150 -24.28 36.05 4.39
CA ASP A 150 -24.32 36.64 5.74
C ASP A 150 -22.94 37.13 6.20
N ILE A 151 -21.86 36.39 5.90
CA ILE A 151 -20.46 36.82 6.13
C ILE A 151 -20.14 38.14 5.42
N ARG A 152 -20.70 38.35 4.22
CA ARG A 152 -20.44 39.53 3.38
C ARG A 152 -21.30 40.74 3.77
N ASN A 153 -22.46 40.52 4.38
CA ASN A 153 -23.39 41.56 4.81
C ASN A 153 -23.24 41.97 6.28
N GLU A 154 -22.68 41.13 7.16
CA GLU A 154 -22.42 41.46 8.56
C GLU A 154 -20.93 41.70 8.84
N ASN A 155 -20.58 42.93 9.22
CA ASN A 155 -19.21 43.36 9.54
C ASN A 155 -18.67 42.85 10.90
N GLY A 156 -19.20 41.73 11.42
CA GLY A 156 -18.89 41.22 12.76
C GLY A 156 -18.00 39.96 12.75
N LEU A 157 -16.82 40.03 13.37
CA LEU A 157 -15.91 38.89 13.58
C LEU A 157 -16.60 37.67 14.22
N VAL A 158 -17.55 37.91 15.12
CA VAL A 158 -18.34 36.86 15.77
C VAL A 158 -19.24 36.12 14.76
N ALA A 159 -19.89 36.84 13.85
CA ALA A 159 -20.75 36.24 12.82
C ALA A 159 -19.95 35.36 11.86
N ARG A 160 -18.77 35.83 11.42
CA ARG A 160 -17.86 35.05 10.56
C ARG A 160 -17.31 33.79 11.23
N LEU A 161 -16.95 33.87 12.51
CA LEU A 161 -16.50 32.70 13.28
C LEU A 161 -17.63 31.68 13.50
N ILE A 162 -18.85 32.14 13.76
CA ILE A 162 -20.03 31.27 13.89
C ILE A 162 -20.30 30.57 12.55
N ALA A 163 -20.30 31.32 11.45
CA ALA A 163 -20.48 30.83 10.09
C ALA A 163 -19.42 29.75 9.71
N ALA A 164 -18.14 30.04 9.89
CA ALA A 164 -17.05 29.10 9.65
C ALA A 164 -17.18 27.86 10.56
N GLY A 165 -17.53 28.06 11.84
CA GLY A 165 -17.78 26.98 12.80
C GLY A 165 -18.92 26.05 12.36
N VAL A 166 -20.00 26.60 11.81
CA VAL A 166 -21.15 25.83 11.28
C VAL A 166 -20.74 24.99 10.07
N VAL A 167 -19.99 25.56 9.11
CA VAL A 167 -19.49 24.83 7.95
C VAL A 167 -18.55 23.70 8.37
N VAL A 168 -17.56 23.99 9.23
CA VAL A 168 -16.63 22.99 9.76
C VAL A 168 -17.38 21.88 10.49
N LEU A 169 -18.37 22.21 11.31
CA LEU A 169 -19.20 21.23 12.01
C LEU A 169 -19.96 20.34 11.02
N ASN A 170 -20.57 20.91 9.97
CA ASN A 170 -21.27 20.13 8.95
C ASN A 170 -20.32 19.21 8.18
N VAL A 171 -19.11 19.66 7.83
CA VAL A 171 -18.07 18.82 7.21
C VAL A 171 -17.66 17.69 8.13
N LEU A 172 -17.42 17.96 9.41
CA LEU A 172 -17.07 16.94 10.41
C LEU A 172 -18.19 15.91 10.57
N LEU A 173 -19.44 16.34 10.63
CA LEU A 173 -20.60 15.45 10.69
C LEU A 173 -20.71 14.59 9.42
N ALA A 174 -20.51 15.17 8.24
CA ALA A 174 -20.46 14.44 6.97
C ALA A 174 -19.38 13.36 7.00
N ILE A 175 -18.15 13.69 7.39
CA ILE A 175 -17.04 12.73 7.55
C ILE A 175 -17.44 11.60 8.51
N VAL A 176 -18.01 11.93 9.68
CA VAL A 176 -18.46 10.92 10.66
C VAL A 176 -19.53 10.01 10.05
N THR A 177 -20.51 10.55 9.32
CA THR A 177 -21.56 9.74 8.68
C THR A 177 -21.01 8.80 7.59
N LEU A 178 -20.03 9.26 6.81
CA LEU A 178 -19.34 8.48 5.78
C LEU A 178 -18.48 7.37 6.39
N ILE A 179 -17.69 7.66 7.43
CA ILE A 179 -16.89 6.66 8.17
C ILE A 179 -17.80 5.60 8.82
N LYS A 180 -19.03 5.98 9.19
CA LYS A 180 -20.08 5.05 9.67
C LYS A 180 -20.71 4.20 8.56
N GLY A 181 -20.30 4.36 7.31
CA GLY A 181 -20.74 3.58 6.16
C GLY A 181 -22.11 4.00 5.61
N LYS A 182 -22.55 5.25 5.86
CA LYS A 182 -23.85 5.74 5.39
C LYS A 182 -23.68 6.75 4.26
N VAL A 183 -23.20 6.26 3.12
CA VAL A 183 -22.85 7.07 1.95
C VAL A 183 -23.99 7.99 1.52
N TRP A 184 -25.20 7.45 1.32
CA TRP A 184 -26.38 8.23 0.91
C TRP A 184 -26.80 9.32 1.92
N THR A 185 -26.84 9.02 3.22
CA THR A 185 -27.21 10.04 4.22
C THR A 185 -26.10 11.08 4.40
N GLY A 186 -24.84 10.70 4.17
CA GLY A 186 -23.72 11.64 4.19
C GLY A 186 -23.78 12.58 2.99
N LEU A 187 -23.97 12.04 1.80
CA LEU A 187 -24.02 12.80 0.55
C LEU A 187 -25.23 13.74 0.49
N VAL A 188 -26.45 13.24 0.72
CA VAL A 188 -27.66 14.08 0.76
C VAL A 188 -27.61 15.02 1.97
N GLY A 189 -27.03 14.58 3.08
CA GLY A 189 -26.87 15.42 4.26
C GLY A 189 -25.94 16.60 4.08
N MET A 190 -25.00 16.56 3.12
CA MET A 190 -24.22 17.75 2.76
C MET A 190 -25.14 18.88 2.29
N PHE A 191 -26.25 18.58 1.62
CA PHE A 191 -27.23 19.57 1.16
C PHE A 191 -28.33 19.83 2.18
N VAL A 192 -28.58 18.89 3.09
CA VAL A 192 -29.60 18.97 4.14
C VAL A 192 -28.96 18.63 5.50
N PRO A 193 -28.34 19.60 6.20
CA PRO A 193 -27.53 19.38 7.39
C PRO A 193 -28.22 18.58 8.52
N VAL A 194 -29.55 18.67 8.64
CA VAL A 194 -30.36 17.89 9.60
C VAL A 194 -30.13 16.38 9.45
N LEU A 195 -29.91 15.89 8.23
CA LEU A 195 -29.63 14.48 7.96
C LEU A 195 -28.24 14.07 8.46
N LEU A 196 -27.27 14.98 8.52
CA LEU A 196 -25.92 14.71 9.03
C LEU A 196 -25.94 14.48 10.54
N TRP A 197 -26.69 15.30 11.28
CA TRP A 197 -26.91 15.09 12.71
C TRP A 197 -27.54 13.73 12.99
N PHE A 198 -28.59 13.37 12.25
CA PHE A 198 -29.24 12.06 12.40
C PHE A 198 -28.30 10.90 11.99
N GLY A 199 -27.57 11.07 10.89
CA GLY A 199 -26.59 10.10 10.40
C GLY A 199 -25.41 9.92 11.35
N ALA A 200 -24.97 10.98 12.03
CA ALA A 200 -23.91 10.98 13.02
C ALA A 200 -24.39 10.42 14.37
N ALA A 201 -25.62 10.67 14.80
CA ALA A 201 -26.16 10.10 16.04
C ALA A 201 -26.42 8.58 15.93
N ARG A 202 -26.97 8.13 14.80
CA ARG A 202 -27.40 6.73 14.62
C ARG A 202 -26.21 5.75 14.54
N LEU A 203 -26.43 4.49 14.95
CA LEU A 203 -25.46 3.40 14.90
C LEU A 203 -24.81 3.25 13.51
N ALA A 204 -23.54 2.84 13.48
CA ALA A 204 -22.75 2.63 12.27
C ALA A 204 -23.11 1.31 11.58
N ARG A 205 -22.85 1.20 10.27
CA ARG A 205 -23.06 -0.04 9.52
C ARG A 205 -22.11 -1.14 10.00
N PRO A 206 -22.52 -2.42 10.06
CA PRO A 206 -21.70 -3.51 10.61
C PRO A 206 -20.33 -3.70 9.95
N ARG A 207 -20.23 -3.43 8.63
CA ARG A 207 -18.99 -3.56 7.85
C ARG A 207 -18.19 -2.25 7.72
N SER A 208 -18.66 -1.15 8.32
CA SER A 208 -18.01 0.17 8.21
C SER A 208 -16.64 0.23 8.91
N PRO A 209 -15.73 1.13 8.47
CA PRO A 209 -14.52 1.46 9.23
C PRO A 209 -14.81 1.78 10.71
N TRP A 210 -15.88 2.54 10.98
CA TRP A 210 -16.32 2.86 12.35
C TRP A 210 -16.64 1.60 13.17
N ALA A 211 -17.40 0.65 12.63
CA ALA A 211 -17.75 -0.58 13.33
C ALA A 211 -16.51 -1.46 13.60
N ARG A 212 -15.61 -1.58 12.61
CA ARG A 212 -14.35 -2.35 12.75
C ARG A 212 -13.44 -1.79 13.83
N TRP A 213 -13.42 -0.48 14.02
CA TRP A 213 -12.63 0.17 15.06
C TRP A 213 -13.34 0.18 16.42
N ARG A 214 -14.60 0.64 16.45
CA ARG A 214 -15.32 1.00 17.68
C ARG A 214 -16.18 -0.12 18.27
N TYR A 215 -16.66 -1.07 17.47
CA TYR A 215 -17.52 -2.17 17.91
C TYR A 215 -16.76 -3.49 18.12
N LYS A 216 -15.47 -3.53 17.79
CA LYS A 216 -14.58 -4.69 17.97
C LYS A 216 -14.61 -5.29 19.38
N ASN A 217 -14.68 -4.44 20.41
CA ASN A 217 -14.70 -4.86 21.82
C ASN A 217 -16.09 -4.70 22.46
N ARG A 218 -17.17 -4.53 21.67
CA ARG A 218 -18.54 -4.31 22.16
C ARG A 218 -19.56 -5.17 21.41
N PRO A 219 -19.64 -6.48 21.69
CA PRO A 219 -20.46 -7.43 20.93
C PRO A 219 -21.96 -7.10 20.94
N ARG A 220 -22.49 -6.58 22.06
CA ARG A 220 -23.89 -6.14 22.16
C ARG A 220 -24.26 -5.01 21.19
N LYS A 221 -23.36 -4.05 20.94
CA LYS A 221 -23.60 -2.95 19.99
C LYS A 221 -23.47 -3.42 18.53
N LEU A 222 -22.58 -4.38 18.26
CA LEU A 222 -22.44 -5.00 16.95
C LEU A 222 -23.69 -5.83 16.59
N ALA A 223 -24.18 -6.65 17.52
CA ALA A 223 -25.41 -7.44 17.33
C ALA A 223 -26.64 -6.56 17.04
N ARG A 224 -26.81 -5.46 17.78
CA ARG A 224 -27.88 -4.47 17.50
C ARG A 224 -27.74 -3.79 16.14
N ALA A 225 -26.51 -3.56 15.67
CA ALA A 225 -26.27 -2.99 14.35
C ALA A 225 -26.60 -4.00 13.23
N ILE A 226 -26.25 -5.28 13.42
CA ILE A 226 -26.55 -6.37 12.49
C ILE A 226 -28.07 -6.59 12.37
N GLY A 227 -28.79 -6.73 13.50
CA GLY A 227 -30.24 -6.96 13.47
C GLY A 227 -31.04 -5.82 12.83
N ARG A 228 -30.56 -4.57 12.90
CA ARG A 228 -31.18 -3.44 12.20
C ARG A 228 -30.88 -3.43 10.70
N GLU A 229 -29.68 -3.84 10.30
CA GLU A 229 -29.30 -3.94 8.89
C GLU A 229 -30.21 -4.95 8.18
N GLN A 230 -30.42 -6.11 8.80
CA GLN A 230 -31.32 -7.17 8.31
C GLN A 230 -32.76 -6.68 8.21
N ARG A 231 -33.32 -6.08 9.27
CA ARG A 231 -34.74 -5.68 9.32
C ARG A 231 -35.12 -4.58 8.32
N TYR A 232 -34.27 -3.57 8.15
CA TYR A 232 -34.66 -2.37 7.38
C TYR A 232 -33.99 -2.26 6.01
N ARG A 233 -32.75 -2.77 5.86
CA ARG A 233 -31.98 -2.55 4.63
C ARG A 233 -32.05 -3.71 3.66
N GLU A 234 -32.08 -4.96 4.13
CA GLU A 234 -32.23 -6.09 3.20
C GLU A 234 -33.50 -6.00 2.34
N PRO A 235 -34.68 -5.59 2.86
CA PRO A 235 -35.87 -5.39 2.03
C PRO A 235 -35.69 -4.26 0.99
N LEU A 236 -35.10 -3.13 1.39
CA LEU A 236 -34.84 -2.00 0.49
C LEU A 236 -33.78 -2.34 -0.57
N MET A 237 -32.77 -3.13 -0.22
CA MET A 237 -31.78 -3.59 -1.19
C MET A 237 -32.40 -4.54 -2.21
N ARG A 238 -33.31 -5.43 -1.79
CA ARG A 238 -34.05 -6.31 -2.72
C ARG A 238 -34.89 -5.49 -3.69
N TRP A 239 -35.63 -4.48 -3.20
CA TRP A 239 -36.38 -3.55 -4.04
C TRP A 239 -35.50 -2.76 -4.99
N LYS A 240 -34.36 -2.24 -4.51
CA LYS A 240 -33.37 -1.55 -5.34
C LYS A 240 -32.86 -2.46 -6.46
N ILE A 241 -32.55 -3.71 -6.16
CA ILE A 241 -32.09 -4.70 -7.16
C ILE A 241 -33.15 -4.89 -8.25
N VAL A 242 -34.43 -5.00 -7.88
CA VAL A 242 -35.54 -5.09 -8.85
C VAL A 242 -35.58 -3.87 -9.79
N VAL A 243 -35.43 -2.66 -9.26
CA VAL A 243 -35.39 -1.43 -10.08
C VAL A 243 -34.17 -1.39 -10.99
N GLN A 244 -33.00 -1.77 -10.48
CA GLN A 244 -31.76 -1.82 -11.27
C GLN A 244 -31.85 -2.87 -12.40
N GLU A 245 -32.45 -4.02 -12.13
CA GLU A 245 -32.67 -5.07 -13.12
C GLU A 245 -33.72 -4.69 -14.18
N ALA A 246 -34.70 -3.86 -13.82
CA ALA A 246 -35.65 -3.31 -14.80
C ALA A 246 -34.96 -2.38 -15.81
N VAL A 247 -34.01 -1.56 -15.34
CA VAL A 247 -33.28 -0.58 -16.18
C VAL A 247 -32.20 -1.26 -17.03
N ALA A 248 -31.50 -2.28 -16.52
CA ALA A 248 -30.30 -2.83 -17.15
C ALA A 248 -30.30 -4.34 -17.49
N GLY A 249 -31.39 -5.06 -17.19
CA GLY A 249 -31.51 -6.51 -17.41
C GLY A 249 -31.13 -7.34 -16.16
N ARG A 250 -31.48 -8.64 -16.15
CA ARG A 250 -31.19 -9.56 -15.03
C ARG A 250 -29.68 -9.74 -14.86
N PHE A 251 -29.17 -9.46 -13.67
CA PHE A 251 -27.83 -9.84 -13.24
C PHE A 251 -27.94 -11.09 -12.37
N GLY A 252 -27.04 -12.06 -12.51
CA GLY A 252 -27.10 -13.34 -11.79
C GLY A 252 -27.32 -13.21 -10.27
N VAL A 253 -27.88 -14.27 -9.68
CA VAL A 253 -28.20 -14.35 -8.25
C VAL A 253 -26.91 -14.26 -7.42
N PRO A 254 -26.79 -13.35 -6.43
CA PRO A 254 -25.62 -13.32 -5.55
C PRO A 254 -25.51 -14.62 -4.76
N GLU A 255 -24.29 -15.16 -4.65
CA GLU A 255 -24.01 -16.35 -3.83
C GLU A 255 -24.54 -16.17 -2.40
N ASN A 256 -25.29 -17.16 -1.92
CA ASN A 256 -25.78 -17.17 -0.55
C ASN A 256 -24.58 -17.12 0.42
N PRO A 257 -24.61 -16.28 1.47
CA PRO A 257 -23.58 -16.33 2.49
C PRO A 257 -23.52 -17.73 3.11
N ALA A 258 -22.30 -18.25 3.27
CA ALA A 258 -22.06 -19.58 3.82
C ALA A 258 -22.86 -19.84 5.11
N PRO A 259 -23.50 -21.01 5.26
CA PRO A 259 -24.23 -21.35 6.47
C PRO A 259 -23.33 -21.28 7.70
N VAL A 260 -23.89 -20.81 8.81
CA VAL A 260 -23.24 -20.82 10.11
C VAL A 260 -23.04 -22.28 10.52
N PRO A 261 -21.81 -22.72 10.87
CA PRO A 261 -21.57 -24.11 11.23
C PRO A 261 -22.36 -24.47 12.49
N ALA A 262 -23.13 -25.55 12.41
CA ALA A 262 -23.75 -26.20 13.54
C ALA A 262 -22.67 -26.87 14.41
N THR A 263 -22.82 -26.75 15.73
CA THR A 263 -21.95 -27.36 16.72
C THR A 263 -22.17 -28.88 16.78
N THR A 264 -21.16 -29.66 16.40
CA THR A 264 -21.08 -31.11 16.64
C THR A 264 -20.16 -31.37 17.85
N PRO A 265 -20.36 -32.44 18.65
CA PRO A 265 -19.63 -32.64 19.91
C PRO A 265 -18.15 -32.96 19.70
N ALA A 266 -17.34 -32.58 20.69
CA ALA A 266 -15.88 -32.58 20.68
C ALA A 266 -15.24 -33.98 20.60
N PRO A 267 -14.18 -34.17 19.79
CA PRO A 267 -13.22 -35.25 19.98
C PRO A 267 -12.21 -34.90 21.08
N THR A 268 -11.65 -35.97 21.64
CA THR A 268 -10.73 -36.07 22.78
C THR A 268 -9.41 -35.32 22.58
N ALA A 269 -8.93 -34.72 23.68
CA ALA A 269 -7.77 -33.85 23.78
C ALA A 269 -6.46 -34.52 23.35
N VAL A 270 -5.64 -33.80 22.58
CA VAL A 270 -4.26 -34.17 22.25
C VAL A 270 -3.37 -33.52 23.30
N GLY A 271 -2.43 -34.27 23.87
CA GLY A 271 -1.59 -33.86 25.02
C GLY A 271 -1.06 -32.42 24.93
N VAL A 272 -1.42 -31.63 25.94
CA VAL A 272 -1.08 -30.21 26.08
C VAL A 272 0.42 -30.07 26.37
N VAL A 273 1.16 -29.43 25.46
CA VAL A 273 2.48 -28.88 25.79
C VAL A 273 2.25 -27.59 26.60
N THR A 274 2.51 -27.62 27.90
CA THR A 274 2.42 -26.45 28.79
C THR A 274 3.60 -25.50 28.53
N GLU A 275 3.46 -24.62 27.54
CA GLU A 275 4.47 -23.63 27.19
C GLU A 275 4.21 -22.29 27.92
N LYS A 276 5.24 -21.68 28.53
CA LYS A 276 5.11 -20.31 29.10
C LYS A 276 4.86 -19.32 27.97
N VAL A 277 3.63 -18.82 27.90
CA VAL A 277 3.21 -17.86 26.87
C VAL A 277 3.63 -16.42 27.27
N PRO A 278 4.33 -15.68 26.39
CA PRO A 278 4.74 -14.29 26.68
C PRO A 278 3.55 -13.32 26.78
N SER A 279 3.76 -12.21 27.51
CA SER A 279 2.69 -11.25 27.83
C SER A 279 2.00 -10.66 26.58
N ALA A 280 0.66 -10.72 26.57
CA ALA A 280 -0.14 -10.34 25.41
C ALA A 280 0.07 -8.88 24.97
N LEU A 281 0.34 -7.98 25.92
CA LEU A 281 0.51 -6.56 25.69
C LEU A 281 1.89 -6.24 25.07
N ALA A 282 2.97 -6.81 25.60
CA ALA A 282 4.31 -6.63 25.03
C ALA A 282 4.40 -7.22 23.62
N THR A 283 3.88 -8.43 23.41
CA THR A 283 3.78 -9.05 22.08
C THR A 283 2.95 -8.20 21.11
N ALA A 284 1.84 -7.61 21.57
CA ALA A 284 1.02 -6.76 20.72
C ALA A 284 1.76 -5.46 20.31
N ILE A 285 2.54 -4.87 21.22
CA ILE A 285 3.38 -3.70 20.92
C ILE A 285 4.47 -4.09 19.93
N ARG A 286 5.22 -5.17 20.17
CA ARG A 286 6.24 -5.68 19.25
C ARG A 286 5.67 -5.93 17.85
N TRP A 287 4.55 -6.64 17.77
CA TRP A 287 3.88 -6.90 16.48
C TRP A 287 3.42 -5.64 15.78
N ARG A 288 2.89 -4.65 16.51
CA ARG A 288 2.52 -3.36 15.91
C ARG A 288 3.75 -2.62 15.38
N ARG A 289 4.89 -2.68 16.06
CA ARG A 289 6.16 -2.11 15.60
C ARG A 289 6.66 -2.83 14.35
N THR A 290 6.75 -4.16 14.35
CA THR A 290 7.13 -4.96 13.18
C THR A 290 6.22 -4.69 11.99
N ARG A 291 4.89 -4.69 12.21
CA ARG A 291 3.92 -4.40 11.16
C ARG A 291 3.99 -2.96 10.66
N ARG A 292 4.44 -1.99 11.47
CA ARG A 292 4.68 -0.62 10.99
C ARG A 292 5.96 -0.53 10.17
N ALA A 293 7.04 -1.19 10.61
CA ALA A 293 8.33 -1.20 9.93
C ALA A 293 8.30 -1.91 8.58
N LEU A 294 7.55 -3.02 8.47
CA LEU A 294 7.49 -3.82 7.24
C LEU A 294 6.35 -3.44 6.29
N ARG A 295 5.50 -2.46 6.67
CA ARG A 295 4.36 -2.08 5.85
C ARG A 295 4.76 -0.97 4.89
N THR A 296 4.73 -1.29 3.61
CA THR A 296 4.85 -0.32 2.52
C THR A 296 3.76 0.75 2.68
N VAL A 297 4.17 2.01 2.79
CA VAL A 297 3.28 3.16 2.75
C VAL A 297 3.25 3.64 1.30
N PRO A 298 2.07 3.90 0.71
CA PRO A 298 2.01 4.45 -0.64
C PRO A 298 2.84 5.74 -0.73
N ILE A 299 3.68 5.85 -1.75
CA ILE A 299 4.65 6.94 -1.90
C ILE A 299 3.96 8.32 -1.86
N TRP A 300 2.80 8.42 -2.54
CA TRP A 300 1.98 9.62 -2.66
C TRP A 300 1.17 10.00 -1.42
N ARG A 301 1.10 9.12 -0.41
CA ARG A 301 0.27 9.39 0.77
C ARG A 301 0.71 10.66 1.51
N LEU A 302 2.02 10.87 1.66
CA LEU A 302 2.54 12.03 2.37
C LEU A 302 2.40 13.32 1.53
N PRO A 303 2.82 13.35 0.24
CA PRO A 303 2.56 14.50 -0.64
C PRO A 303 1.09 14.93 -0.68
N VAL A 304 0.16 14.00 -0.86
CA VAL A 304 -1.29 14.32 -0.90
C VAL A 304 -1.75 14.94 0.41
N VAL A 305 -1.29 14.43 1.56
CA VAL A 305 -1.62 15.01 2.87
C VAL A 305 -1.05 16.41 3.01
N LEU A 306 0.20 16.65 2.60
CA LEU A 306 0.84 17.97 2.69
C LEU A 306 0.17 19.00 1.77
N VAL A 307 -0.18 18.60 0.54
CA VAL A 307 -0.94 19.47 -0.38
C VAL A 307 -2.32 19.79 0.18
N THR A 308 -3.03 18.79 0.72
CA THR A 308 -4.34 19.03 1.35
C THR A 308 -4.22 19.99 2.53
N LEU A 309 -3.19 19.83 3.37
CA LEU A 309 -2.91 20.74 4.48
C LEU A 309 -2.54 22.14 4.00
N ALA A 310 -1.79 22.27 2.90
CA ALA A 310 -1.45 23.55 2.31
C ALA A 310 -2.67 24.27 1.73
N ILE A 311 -3.59 23.56 1.08
CA ILE A 311 -4.88 24.12 0.64
C ILE A 311 -5.63 24.63 1.87
N VAL A 312 -5.84 23.79 2.89
CA VAL A 312 -6.55 24.23 4.11
C VAL A 312 -5.85 25.43 4.76
N ALA A 313 -4.52 25.41 4.84
CA ALA A 313 -3.73 26.50 5.40
C ALA A 313 -3.94 27.81 4.62
N ALA A 314 -3.86 27.78 3.28
CA ALA A 314 -4.04 28.97 2.45
C ALA A 314 -5.41 29.63 2.68
N TRP A 315 -6.49 28.83 2.70
CA TRP A 315 -7.83 29.35 2.96
C TRP A 315 -7.96 29.92 4.38
N THR A 316 -7.32 29.30 5.37
CA THR A 316 -7.34 29.84 6.73
C THR A 316 -6.52 31.12 6.88
N THR A 317 -5.36 31.22 6.23
CA THR A 317 -4.46 32.36 6.37
C THR A 317 -5.00 33.59 5.65
N VAL A 318 -5.64 33.42 4.50
CA VAL A 318 -6.39 34.51 3.82
C VAL A 318 -7.42 35.11 4.77
N GLY A 319 -8.22 34.27 5.46
CA GLY A 319 -9.18 34.76 6.44
C GLY A 319 -8.56 35.45 7.67
N PHE A 320 -7.30 35.16 8.00
CA PHE A 320 -6.56 35.87 9.07
C PHE A 320 -5.88 37.14 8.59
N ASP A 321 -5.49 37.21 7.32
CA ASP A 321 -4.89 38.41 6.72
C ASP A 321 -5.88 39.58 6.71
N GLU A 322 -7.17 39.30 6.49
CA GLU A 322 -8.25 40.28 6.66
C GLU A 322 -8.31 40.90 8.06
N LEU A 323 -7.75 40.24 9.09
CA LEU A 323 -7.79 40.70 10.48
C LEU A 323 -6.54 41.50 10.90
N LEU A 324 -5.41 41.27 10.24
CA LEU A 324 -4.10 41.79 10.67
C LEU A 324 -3.71 43.10 9.99
N GLU A 325 -4.42 43.52 8.92
CA GLU A 325 -4.25 44.80 8.21
C GLU A 325 -2.78 45.23 8.04
N LEU A 326 -1.93 44.31 7.58
CA LEU A 326 -0.54 44.62 7.29
C LEU A 326 -0.44 45.36 5.96
N GLU A 327 -0.15 46.66 6.00
CA GLU A 327 0.08 47.47 4.79
C GLU A 327 1.39 47.06 4.10
N VAL A 328 1.28 46.35 2.98
CA VAL A 328 2.40 46.03 2.10
C VAL A 328 1.98 46.26 0.65
N ASP A 329 2.90 46.65 -0.22
CA ASP A 329 2.60 46.87 -1.64
C ASP A 329 2.07 45.59 -2.34
N PRO A 330 0.82 45.58 -2.85
CA PRO A 330 0.21 44.40 -3.47
C PRO A 330 0.98 43.93 -4.71
N GLY A 331 1.51 44.85 -5.51
CA GLY A 331 2.26 44.53 -6.73
C GLY A 331 3.55 43.75 -6.44
N THR A 332 4.27 44.16 -5.39
CA THR A 332 5.46 43.47 -4.89
C THR A 332 5.12 42.07 -4.40
N LEU A 333 4.06 41.91 -3.60
CA LEU A 333 3.63 40.59 -3.11
C LEU A 333 3.21 39.65 -4.24
N ALA A 334 2.43 40.13 -5.21
CA ALA A 334 2.00 39.35 -6.37
C ALA A 334 3.20 38.86 -7.20
N THR A 335 4.19 39.73 -7.40
CA THR A 335 5.43 39.40 -8.10
C THR A 335 6.21 38.32 -7.34
N LEU A 336 6.40 38.48 -6.03
CA LEU A 336 7.12 37.51 -5.19
C LEU A 336 6.44 36.14 -5.17
N LEU A 337 5.12 36.10 -5.00
CA LEU A 337 4.35 34.86 -5.01
C LEU A 337 4.39 34.17 -6.38
N SER A 338 4.35 34.92 -7.47
CA SER A 338 4.49 34.39 -8.84
C SER A 338 5.88 33.80 -9.08
N VAL A 339 6.93 34.48 -8.62
CA VAL A 339 8.33 33.97 -8.68
C VAL A 339 8.48 32.68 -7.86
N ILE A 340 7.92 32.65 -6.65
CA ILE A 340 7.92 31.44 -5.80
C ILE A 340 7.18 30.29 -6.50
N ALA A 341 5.97 30.54 -7.00
CA ALA A 341 5.17 29.53 -7.69
C ALA A 341 5.89 28.95 -8.92
N GLY A 342 6.43 29.81 -9.79
CA GLY A 342 7.18 29.37 -10.98
C GLY A 342 8.44 28.58 -10.63
N SER A 343 9.18 29.02 -9.61
CA SER A 343 10.38 28.34 -9.11
C SER A 343 10.03 26.96 -8.54
N MET A 344 8.98 26.86 -7.72
CA MET A 344 8.54 25.59 -7.14
C MET A 344 8.00 24.62 -8.19
N ALA A 345 7.30 25.09 -9.23
CA ALA A 345 6.85 24.25 -10.33
C ALA A 345 8.05 23.57 -11.04
N THR A 346 9.07 24.37 -11.37
CA THR A 346 10.30 23.89 -12.03
C THR A 346 11.06 22.92 -11.13
N LEU A 347 11.26 23.28 -9.86
CA LEU A 347 12.04 22.50 -8.91
C LEU A 347 11.32 21.18 -8.57
N THR A 348 9.99 21.17 -8.49
CA THR A 348 9.17 19.97 -8.37
C THR A 348 9.39 19.01 -9.55
N GLY A 349 9.39 19.52 -10.78
CA GLY A 349 9.70 18.74 -11.97
C GLY A 349 11.09 18.08 -11.89
N LEU A 350 12.10 18.84 -11.48
CA LEU A 350 13.46 18.31 -11.30
C LEU A 350 13.54 17.22 -10.21
N VAL A 351 12.80 17.39 -9.10
CA VAL A 351 12.68 16.37 -8.05
C VAL A 351 12.01 15.09 -8.57
N PHE A 352 10.94 15.21 -9.35
CA PHE A 352 10.31 14.03 -9.97
C PHE A 352 11.28 13.29 -10.89
N THR A 353 12.03 14.02 -11.71
CA THR A 353 13.07 13.43 -12.57
C THR A 353 14.15 12.74 -11.73
N ALA A 354 14.68 13.39 -10.70
CA ALA A 354 15.72 12.82 -9.84
C ALA A 354 15.26 11.57 -9.09
N VAL A 355 14.04 11.58 -8.52
CA VAL A 355 13.46 10.42 -7.84
C VAL A 355 13.21 9.27 -8.83
N THR A 356 12.69 9.58 -10.02
CA THR A 356 12.45 8.58 -11.06
C THR A 356 13.76 7.95 -11.55
N LEU A 357 14.80 8.75 -11.78
CA LEU A 357 16.13 8.27 -12.15
C LEU A 357 16.72 7.38 -11.06
N ALA A 358 16.60 7.76 -9.79
CA ALA A 358 17.07 6.93 -8.67
C ALA A 358 16.32 5.58 -8.61
N MET A 359 15.01 5.58 -8.87
CA MET A 359 14.21 4.35 -8.94
C MET A 359 14.58 3.49 -10.16
N GLN A 360 14.84 4.12 -11.32
CA GLN A 360 15.26 3.45 -12.54
C GLN A 360 16.62 2.77 -12.36
N PHE A 361 17.58 3.47 -11.75
CA PHE A 361 18.88 2.90 -11.36
C PHE A 361 18.69 1.72 -10.39
N GLY A 362 17.83 1.88 -9.38
CA GLY A 362 17.45 0.78 -8.47
C GLY A 362 16.97 -0.49 -9.19
N ALA A 363 16.16 -0.33 -10.24
CA ALA A 363 15.64 -1.45 -11.01
C ALA A 363 16.69 -2.09 -11.94
N SER A 364 17.48 -1.28 -12.67
CA SER A 364 18.42 -1.79 -13.67
C SER A 364 19.74 -2.26 -13.07
N SER A 365 20.39 -1.45 -12.23
CA SER A 365 21.79 -1.68 -11.82
C SER A 365 21.97 -2.27 -10.41
N ILE A 366 20.97 -2.21 -9.52
CA ILE A 366 21.11 -2.63 -8.11
C ILE A 366 20.38 -3.96 -7.86
N SER A 367 19.17 -3.96 -7.29
CA SER A 367 18.37 -5.13 -7.00
C SER A 367 16.92 -4.69 -6.83
N VAL A 368 15.99 -5.45 -7.41
CA VAL A 368 14.54 -5.19 -7.30
C VAL A 368 14.08 -5.20 -5.84
N ARG A 369 14.82 -5.89 -4.95
CA ARG A 369 14.53 -5.97 -3.51
C ARG A 369 14.77 -4.67 -2.76
N VAL A 370 15.55 -3.75 -3.34
CA VAL A 370 15.93 -2.47 -2.74
C VAL A 370 14.95 -1.35 -3.11
N ILE A 371 14.21 -1.48 -4.21
CA ILE A 371 13.24 -0.46 -4.67
C ILE A 371 12.23 -0.06 -3.56
N PRO A 372 11.62 -1.00 -2.81
CA PRO A 372 10.70 -0.63 -1.74
C PRO A 372 11.36 0.17 -0.60
N MET A 373 12.67 0.00 -0.39
CA MET A 373 13.44 0.80 0.58
C MET A 373 13.58 2.24 0.07
N LEU A 374 13.94 2.41 -1.21
CA LEU A 374 14.07 3.73 -1.86
C LEU A 374 12.74 4.51 -1.85
N GLN A 375 11.64 3.83 -2.18
CA GLN A 375 10.30 4.42 -2.17
C GLN A 375 9.84 4.88 -0.78
N GLN A 376 10.40 4.29 0.28
CA GLN A 376 10.05 4.61 1.67
C GLN A 376 10.93 5.70 2.27
N GLU A 377 11.95 6.15 1.54
CA GLU A 377 12.92 7.10 2.05
C GLU A 377 12.25 8.42 2.44
N PRO A 378 12.35 8.86 3.71
CA PRO A 378 11.62 10.02 4.20
C PRO A 378 12.01 11.29 3.45
N VAL A 379 13.30 11.51 3.18
CA VAL A 379 13.78 12.73 2.50
C VAL A 379 13.07 12.91 1.15
N MET A 380 13.04 11.87 0.31
CA MET A 380 12.34 11.95 -0.98
C MET A 380 10.87 12.32 -0.83
N ARG A 381 10.16 11.65 0.08
CA ARG A 381 8.71 11.82 0.26
C ARG A 381 8.36 13.19 0.84
N TRP A 382 9.17 13.68 1.78
CA TRP A 382 9.01 15.01 2.36
C TRP A 382 9.35 16.09 1.33
N SER A 383 10.45 15.97 0.58
CA SER A 383 10.82 16.94 -0.45
C SER A 383 9.73 17.02 -1.54
N THR A 384 9.31 15.91 -2.14
CA THR A 384 8.23 15.94 -3.15
C THR A 384 6.94 16.55 -2.60
N GLY A 385 6.60 16.23 -1.35
CA GLY A 385 5.37 16.74 -0.74
C GLY A 385 5.41 18.22 -0.37
N PHE A 386 6.51 18.70 0.21
CA PHE A 386 6.66 20.12 0.57
C PHE A 386 6.77 21.02 -0.64
N LEU A 387 7.55 20.64 -1.66
CA LEU A 387 7.68 21.44 -2.87
C LEU A 387 6.33 21.62 -3.57
N LEU A 388 5.57 20.53 -3.71
CA LEU A 388 4.23 20.57 -4.29
C LEU A 388 3.24 21.35 -3.42
N ALA A 389 3.35 21.23 -2.09
CA ALA A 389 2.54 21.99 -1.14
C ALA A 389 2.83 23.50 -1.19
N THR A 390 4.10 23.90 -1.21
CA THR A 390 4.53 25.31 -1.37
C THR A 390 4.03 25.87 -2.69
N PHE A 391 4.15 25.12 -3.79
CA PHE A 391 3.61 25.52 -5.09
C PHE A 391 2.10 25.80 -5.03
N VAL A 392 1.30 24.85 -4.54
CA VAL A 392 -0.15 24.98 -4.46
C VAL A 392 -0.54 26.13 -3.51
N TYR A 393 0.13 26.26 -2.37
CA TYR A 393 -0.10 27.35 -1.43
C TYR A 393 0.13 28.71 -2.10
N SER A 394 1.29 28.92 -2.71
CA SER A 394 1.64 30.21 -3.33
C SER A 394 0.71 30.57 -4.50
N VAL A 395 0.26 29.57 -5.29
CA VAL A 395 -0.73 29.81 -6.36
C VAL A 395 -2.07 30.25 -5.80
N ILE A 396 -2.56 29.63 -4.72
CA ILE A 396 -3.84 30.02 -4.12
C ILE A 396 -3.78 31.47 -3.62
N ILE A 397 -2.71 31.85 -2.90
CA ILE A 397 -2.54 33.22 -2.40
C ILE A 397 -2.35 34.21 -3.56
N ALA A 398 -1.64 33.83 -4.63
CA ALA A 398 -1.49 34.69 -5.81
C ALA A 398 -2.83 34.92 -6.54
N ILE A 399 -3.68 33.89 -6.64
CA ILE A 399 -5.02 34.00 -7.21
C ILE A 399 -5.89 34.91 -6.34
N ASP A 400 -5.88 34.71 -5.03
CA ASP A 400 -6.62 35.53 -4.07
C ASP A 400 -6.28 37.01 -4.21
N LEU A 401 -4.98 37.34 -4.21
CA LEU A 401 -4.47 38.70 -4.43
C LEU A 401 -4.84 39.28 -5.80
N SER A 402 -5.00 38.45 -6.83
CA SER A 402 -5.39 38.90 -8.17
C SER A 402 -6.89 39.17 -8.34
N VAL A 403 -7.72 38.55 -7.49
CA VAL A 403 -9.18 38.67 -7.51
C VAL A 403 -9.64 39.79 -6.57
N GLY A 404 -8.84 40.14 -5.57
CA GLY A 404 -9.15 41.19 -4.59
C GLY A 404 -9.24 42.61 -5.18
N GLY A 405 -10.11 43.42 -4.60
CA GLY A 405 -10.29 44.83 -4.97
C GLY A 405 -9.17 45.74 -4.45
N PRO A 406 -9.01 46.97 -4.99
CA PRO A 406 -7.96 47.91 -4.56
C PRO A 406 -8.06 48.36 -3.09
N ASP A 407 -9.22 48.18 -2.46
CA ASP A 407 -9.47 48.54 -1.05
C ASP A 407 -9.41 47.33 -0.09
N GLU A 408 -9.09 46.12 -0.58
CA GLU A 408 -8.97 44.94 0.27
C GLU A 408 -7.56 44.83 0.91
N PRO A 409 -7.48 44.41 2.19
CA PRO A 409 -6.22 44.31 2.92
C PRO A 409 -5.28 43.29 2.26
N THR A 410 -3.99 43.65 2.17
CA THR A 410 -3.00 42.80 1.50
C THR A 410 -2.60 41.58 2.34
N PRO A 411 -2.38 40.41 1.72
CA PRO A 411 -2.13 39.15 2.43
C PRO A 411 -0.68 39.03 2.95
N GLY A 412 -0.36 39.80 3.98
CA GLY A 412 0.98 39.88 4.58
C GLY A 412 1.42 38.60 5.30
N LEU A 413 0.58 38.03 6.18
CA LEU A 413 0.84 36.78 6.89
C LEU A 413 0.93 35.61 5.92
N SER A 414 0.01 35.53 4.95
CA SER A 414 0.05 34.46 3.95
C SER A 414 1.33 34.50 3.14
N THR A 415 1.80 35.69 2.75
CA THR A 415 3.06 35.84 2.03
C THR A 415 4.27 35.49 2.91
N ALA A 416 4.28 35.88 4.19
CA ALA A 416 5.33 35.49 5.12
C ALA A 416 5.42 33.97 5.30
N ILE A 417 4.27 33.28 5.36
CA ILE A 417 4.22 31.81 5.38
C ILE A 417 4.72 31.21 4.06
N ALA A 418 4.37 31.80 2.91
CA ALA A 418 4.88 31.36 1.61
C ALA A 418 6.42 31.43 1.55
N PHE A 419 7.01 32.51 2.09
CA PHE A 419 8.45 32.63 2.23
C PHE A 419 9.05 31.55 3.14
N MET A 420 8.47 31.33 4.32
CA MET A 420 8.93 30.28 5.23
C MET A 420 8.87 28.90 4.57
N LEU A 421 7.78 28.57 3.90
CA LEU A 421 7.63 27.31 3.16
C LEU A 421 8.65 27.18 2.03
N THR A 422 8.98 28.27 1.35
CA THR A 422 10.00 28.30 0.29
C THR A 422 11.39 28.03 0.88
N THR A 423 11.72 28.64 2.02
CA THR A 423 12.99 28.38 2.73
C THR A 423 13.10 26.91 3.15
N VAL A 424 12.04 26.32 3.72
CA VAL A 424 12.00 24.89 4.07
C VAL A 424 12.18 24.01 2.83
N SER A 425 11.49 24.34 1.73
CA SER A 425 11.61 23.62 0.45
C SER A 425 13.02 23.68 -0.12
N ALA A 426 13.74 24.81 0.02
CA ALA A 426 15.13 24.91 -0.39
C ALA A 426 16.06 23.97 0.40
N TYR A 427 15.93 23.91 1.73
CA TYR A 427 16.70 22.95 2.55
C TYR A 427 16.37 21.49 2.21
N LEU A 428 15.09 21.18 2.00
CA LEU A 428 14.64 19.85 1.59
C LEU A 428 15.16 19.46 0.20
N PHE A 429 15.32 20.42 -0.70
CA PHE A 429 15.95 20.19 -2.00
C PHE A 429 17.43 19.82 -1.86
N ILE A 430 18.20 20.57 -1.06
CA ILE A 430 19.61 20.24 -0.79
C ILE A 430 19.73 18.85 -0.15
N ALA A 431 18.88 18.54 0.83
CA ALA A 431 18.83 17.22 1.46
C ALA A 431 18.50 16.11 0.45
N LEU A 432 17.57 16.36 -0.48
CA LEU A 432 17.22 15.43 -1.55
C LEU A 432 18.42 15.15 -2.45
N VAL A 433 19.14 16.18 -2.92
CA VAL A 433 20.32 16.01 -3.77
C VAL A 433 21.37 15.15 -3.07
N GLY A 434 21.65 15.43 -1.79
CA GLY A 434 22.56 14.61 -0.98
C GLY A 434 22.09 13.16 -0.82
N LYS A 435 20.78 12.94 -0.67
CA LYS A 435 20.21 11.60 -0.54
C LYS A 435 20.26 10.83 -1.85
N VAL A 436 19.94 11.45 -2.99
CA VAL A 436 20.05 10.85 -4.32
C VAL A 436 21.51 10.46 -4.59
N GLY A 437 22.46 11.34 -4.30
CA GLY A 437 23.89 11.01 -4.44
C GLY A 437 24.33 9.83 -3.56
N THR A 438 23.78 9.72 -2.35
CA THR A 438 24.04 8.57 -1.46
C THR A 438 23.48 7.26 -2.00
N ILE A 439 22.34 7.29 -2.70
CA ILE A 439 21.70 6.10 -3.27
C ILE A 439 22.40 5.64 -4.55
N LEU A 440 22.88 6.59 -5.36
CA LEU A 440 23.66 6.29 -6.57
C LEU A 440 25.07 5.78 -6.23
N ASN A 441 25.55 6.01 -5.01
CA ASN A 441 26.82 5.46 -4.54
C ASN A 441 26.63 4.01 -4.03
N THR A 442 27.11 3.04 -4.81
CA THR A 442 26.97 1.60 -4.52
C THR A 442 27.55 1.21 -3.14
N ALA A 443 28.67 1.79 -2.72
CA ALA A 443 29.29 1.48 -1.43
C ALA A 443 28.39 1.89 -0.25
N ARG A 444 27.85 3.13 -0.29
CA ARG A 444 26.92 3.60 0.74
C ARG A 444 25.62 2.80 0.74
N LEU A 445 25.17 2.38 -0.44
CA LEU A 445 23.98 1.54 -0.57
C LEU A 445 24.18 0.15 0.02
N LEU A 446 25.31 -0.49 -0.25
CA LEU A 446 25.67 -1.78 0.34
C LEU A 446 25.73 -1.70 1.87
N GLN A 447 26.34 -0.63 2.40
CA GLN A 447 26.35 -0.38 3.84
C GLN A 447 24.94 -0.25 4.42
N TRP A 448 24.06 0.49 3.75
CA TRP A 448 22.67 0.63 4.18
C TRP A 448 21.89 -0.71 4.16
N ILE A 449 22.09 -1.53 3.13
CA ILE A 449 21.50 -2.87 3.03
C ILE A 449 22.03 -3.78 4.16
N ALA A 450 23.33 -3.71 4.43
CA ALA A 450 23.97 -4.47 5.51
C ALA A 450 23.40 -4.07 6.88
N ASP A 451 23.21 -2.78 7.16
CA ASP A 451 22.65 -2.29 8.43
C ASP A 451 21.18 -2.72 8.63
N ASP A 452 20.39 -2.74 7.55
CA ASP A 452 19.05 -3.31 7.55
C ASP A 452 19.07 -4.83 7.81
N GLY A 453 20.05 -5.53 7.23
CA GLY A 453 20.34 -6.94 7.47
C GLY A 453 20.71 -7.23 8.93
N ARG A 454 21.62 -6.47 9.53
CA ARG A 454 21.96 -6.55 10.97
C ARG A 454 20.73 -6.37 11.83
N SER A 455 19.93 -5.34 11.51
CA SER A 455 18.68 -5.06 12.21
C SER A 455 17.69 -6.23 12.08
N ALA A 456 17.63 -6.89 10.93
CA ALA A 456 16.83 -8.09 10.72
C ALA A 456 17.33 -9.29 11.52
N ILE A 457 18.66 -9.48 11.60
CA ILE A 457 19.29 -10.53 12.43
C ILE A 457 18.90 -10.33 13.89
N VAL A 458 19.08 -9.13 14.45
CA VAL A 458 18.76 -8.86 15.86
C VAL A 458 17.27 -9.05 16.16
N ARG A 459 16.38 -8.71 15.22
CA ARG A 459 14.93 -8.88 15.39
C ARG A 459 14.45 -10.33 15.30
N GLN A 460 15.03 -11.14 14.40
CA GLN A 460 14.59 -12.52 14.16
C GLN A 460 15.34 -13.54 15.02
N LEU A 461 16.61 -13.24 15.34
CA LEU A 461 17.55 -14.11 16.05
C LEU A 461 18.20 -13.33 17.22
N PRO A 462 17.50 -13.20 18.36
CA PRO A 462 18.04 -12.53 19.55
C PRO A 462 19.32 -13.21 20.08
N PRO A 463 20.16 -12.50 20.86
CA PRO A 463 21.42 -13.06 21.38
C PRO A 463 21.22 -14.28 22.30
N PRO A 464 22.17 -15.23 22.33
CA PRO A 464 22.10 -16.46 23.14
C PRO A 464 21.93 -16.27 24.65
N ALA A 465 22.30 -15.10 25.20
CA ALA A 465 22.11 -14.79 26.62
C ALA A 465 20.62 -14.77 27.05
N ALA A 466 19.68 -14.58 26.11
CA ALA A 466 18.24 -14.71 26.39
C ALA A 466 17.77 -16.17 26.55
N HIS A 467 18.62 -17.16 26.21
CA HIS A 467 18.30 -18.58 26.37
C HIS A 467 18.83 -19.19 27.68
N HIS A 468 19.81 -18.56 28.35
CA HIS A 468 20.44 -19.11 29.57
C HIS A 468 19.55 -19.09 30.83
N GLU A 469 18.48 -18.30 30.87
CA GLU A 469 17.49 -18.42 31.97
C GLU A 469 16.53 -19.61 31.80
N LEU A 470 16.54 -20.32 30.66
CA LEU A 470 15.57 -21.39 30.37
C LEU A 470 16.16 -22.79 30.23
N THR A 471 17.48 -22.93 30.01
CA THR A 471 18.15 -24.24 29.74
C THR A 471 18.93 -24.82 30.92
N ALA A 472 18.77 -24.30 32.14
CA ALA A 472 19.35 -24.90 33.36
C ALA A 472 18.60 -26.16 33.84
N ALA A 473 17.52 -26.57 33.17
CA ALA A 473 16.78 -27.77 33.51
C ALA A 473 16.71 -28.70 32.29
N THR A 474 17.08 -29.96 32.51
CA THR A 474 16.92 -31.13 31.63
C THR A 474 18.01 -31.33 30.58
N GLY A 475 18.87 -32.31 30.86
CA GLY A 475 19.92 -32.79 29.98
C GLY A 475 19.50 -34.03 29.16
N PHE A 476 20.45 -34.39 28.30
CA PHE A 476 20.71 -35.70 27.70
C PHE A 476 19.84 -36.24 26.54
N ASP A 477 20.58 -36.39 25.44
CA ASP A 477 20.76 -37.57 24.57
C ASP A 477 20.06 -37.68 23.21
N LYS A 478 20.85 -38.23 22.29
CA LYS A 478 20.76 -38.20 20.82
C LYS A 478 19.60 -39.01 20.24
N GLN A 479 19.05 -38.55 19.11
CA GLN A 479 19.01 -39.38 17.91
C GLN A 479 18.94 -38.58 16.60
N VAL A 480 19.70 -39.07 15.63
CA VAL A 480 19.91 -38.58 14.27
C VAL A 480 18.86 -39.24 13.37
N VAL A 481 18.30 -38.50 12.41
CA VAL A 481 17.83 -39.13 11.16
C VAL A 481 18.40 -38.34 9.99
N ALA A 482 19.47 -38.90 9.43
CA ALA A 482 19.94 -38.63 8.09
C ALA A 482 19.45 -39.77 7.20
N GLY A 483 18.85 -39.41 6.07
CA GLY A 483 18.99 -40.12 4.79
C GLY A 483 18.32 -41.49 4.57
N THR A 484 17.81 -41.60 3.35
CA THR A 484 17.76 -42.79 2.49
C THR A 484 16.71 -43.88 2.74
N ALA A 485 15.95 -44.11 1.66
CA ALA A 485 15.11 -45.25 1.42
C ALA A 485 15.87 -46.56 1.60
N ALA A 486 15.31 -47.46 2.42
CA ALA A 486 15.60 -48.88 2.38
C ALA A 486 14.32 -49.63 2.79
N VAL A 487 13.94 -50.58 1.94
CA VAL A 487 12.87 -51.56 2.16
C VAL A 487 13.30 -52.53 3.28
N PRO A 488 12.38 -52.93 4.17
CA PRO A 488 12.42 -54.30 4.67
C PRO A 488 11.08 -55.02 4.49
N GLY A 489 11.18 -56.28 4.08
CA GLY A 489 10.06 -57.20 3.92
C GLY A 489 9.52 -57.77 5.23
N ASP A 490 8.38 -58.44 5.05
CA ASP A 490 7.67 -59.41 5.88
C ASP A 490 8.04 -59.57 7.37
N GLY A 491 7.03 -59.31 8.21
CA GLY A 491 7.01 -59.72 9.60
C GLY A 491 5.92 -59.06 10.45
N GLY A 492 4.64 -59.34 10.15
CA GLY A 492 3.48 -59.31 11.08
C GLY A 492 3.08 -57.98 11.78
N PRO A 493 1.87 -57.44 11.54
CA PRO A 493 1.33 -56.35 12.35
C PRO A 493 0.45 -56.88 13.50
N ASP A 494 0.72 -56.45 14.73
CA ASP A 494 -0.25 -56.50 15.83
C ASP A 494 -0.62 -55.06 16.24
N PRO A 495 -1.91 -54.74 16.51
CA PRO A 495 -2.47 -53.40 16.38
C PRO A 495 -2.57 -52.68 17.73
N GLY A 496 -1.69 -51.70 17.97
CA GLY A 496 -1.82 -50.69 19.01
C GLY A 496 -2.13 -49.33 18.39
N ALA A 497 -3.40 -48.98 18.29
CA ALA A 497 -3.91 -47.78 17.65
C ALA A 497 -3.32 -46.47 18.24
N ALA A 498 -2.29 -45.93 17.59
CA ALA A 498 -2.07 -44.49 17.59
C ALA A 498 -3.21 -43.87 16.78
N ALA A 499 -4.19 -43.27 17.48
CA ALA A 499 -5.30 -42.57 16.84
C ALA A 499 -4.74 -41.59 15.78
N GLU A 500 -5.15 -41.74 14.52
CA GLU A 500 -4.79 -40.84 13.42
C GLU A 500 -5.15 -39.41 13.84
N ALA A 501 -4.13 -38.61 14.18
CA ALA A 501 -4.34 -37.22 14.49
C ALA A 501 -4.96 -36.53 13.27
N THR A 502 -6.04 -35.77 13.43
CA THR A 502 -6.65 -35.09 12.28
C THR A 502 -5.72 -34.00 11.76
N HIS A 503 -5.25 -34.15 10.53
CA HIS A 503 -4.44 -33.15 9.82
C HIS A 503 -5.35 -32.27 8.96
N THR A 504 -5.39 -30.97 9.23
CA THR A 504 -6.16 -30.00 8.44
C THR A 504 -5.28 -28.89 7.91
N GLN A 505 -5.34 -28.63 6.61
CA GLN A 505 -4.56 -27.58 5.96
C GLN A 505 -5.38 -26.31 5.75
N ILE A 506 -4.83 -25.18 6.19
CA ILE A 506 -5.35 -23.85 5.93
C ILE A 506 -4.67 -23.32 4.66
N ARG A 507 -5.47 -23.11 3.61
CA ARG A 507 -5.03 -22.56 2.33
C ARG A 507 -5.27 -21.06 2.21
N LEU A 508 -4.40 -20.38 1.48
CA LEU A 508 -4.54 -18.97 1.14
C LEU A 508 -5.40 -18.80 -0.14
N GLY A 509 -6.72 -18.86 0.02
CA GLY A 509 -7.67 -18.73 -1.09
C GLY A 509 -7.87 -17.29 -1.57
N GLU A 510 -7.85 -16.30 -0.68
CA GLU A 510 -8.01 -14.89 -1.08
C GLU A 510 -6.65 -14.29 -1.47
N VAL A 511 -6.61 -13.64 -2.64
CA VAL A 511 -5.46 -12.84 -3.05
C VAL A 511 -5.34 -11.64 -2.11
N SER A 512 -4.31 -11.65 -1.26
CA SER A 512 -3.99 -10.47 -0.45
C SER A 512 -3.72 -9.29 -1.38
N ALA A 513 -4.46 -8.19 -1.21
CA ALA A 513 -4.25 -6.93 -1.94
C ALA A 513 -2.89 -6.27 -1.66
N ARG A 514 -2.06 -6.87 -0.80
CA ARG A 514 -0.74 -6.36 -0.39
C ARG A 514 0.41 -7.25 -0.87
N GLY A 515 0.16 -8.12 -1.84
CA GLY A 515 1.13 -9.10 -2.32
C GLY A 515 1.07 -10.43 -1.59
N ARG A 516 1.90 -11.37 -2.04
CA ARG A 516 1.86 -12.80 -1.68
C ARG A 516 3.15 -13.33 -1.06
N VAL A 517 4.12 -12.46 -0.81
CA VAL A 517 5.37 -12.82 -0.13
C VAL A 517 5.16 -12.75 1.37
N LEU A 518 5.49 -13.81 2.12
CA LEU A 518 5.39 -13.79 3.58
C LEU A 518 6.52 -12.92 4.17
N LEU A 519 6.18 -11.78 4.77
CA LEU A 519 7.15 -10.85 5.37
C LEU A 519 7.40 -11.10 6.86
N ALA A 520 6.40 -11.51 7.62
CA ALA A 520 6.56 -11.75 9.05
C ALA A 520 5.49 -12.67 9.63
N VAL A 521 5.86 -13.38 10.69
CA VAL A 521 4.96 -14.26 11.44
C VAL A 521 4.91 -13.79 12.90
N ASN A 522 3.70 -13.64 13.45
CA ASN A 522 3.50 -13.41 14.88
C ASN A 522 3.47 -14.73 15.65
N GLY A 523 4.65 -15.34 15.84
CA GLY A 523 4.78 -16.64 16.51
C GLY A 523 4.17 -16.68 17.91
N ASP A 524 4.40 -15.64 18.72
CA ASP A 524 3.82 -15.51 20.07
C ASP A 524 2.29 -15.54 20.09
N ARG A 525 1.65 -14.88 19.12
CA ARG A 525 0.19 -14.88 19.00
C ARG A 525 -0.33 -16.20 18.45
N LEU A 526 0.42 -16.83 17.55
CA LEU A 526 0.08 -18.13 17.00
C LEU A 526 0.14 -19.21 18.09
N ARG A 527 1.18 -19.20 18.95
CA ARG A 527 1.30 -20.08 20.12
C ARG A 527 0.14 -19.92 21.10
N ARG A 528 -0.32 -18.68 21.33
CA ARG A 528 -1.54 -18.41 22.12
C ARG A 528 -2.78 -19.03 21.54
N HIS A 529 -2.94 -18.94 20.23
CA HIS A 529 -4.08 -19.53 19.54
C HIS A 529 -4.01 -21.06 19.57
N ALA A 530 -2.85 -21.64 19.32
CA ALA A 530 -2.56 -23.06 19.44
C ALA A 530 -2.92 -23.60 20.84
N ALA A 531 -2.42 -22.96 21.90
CA ALA A 531 -2.72 -23.34 23.29
C ALA A 531 -4.21 -23.16 23.65
N SER A 532 -4.88 -22.11 23.15
CA SER A 532 -6.31 -21.90 23.43
C SER A 532 -7.25 -22.87 22.73
N TRP A 533 -6.79 -23.44 21.61
CA TRP A 533 -7.57 -24.38 20.79
C TRP A 533 -7.18 -25.83 21.04
N ASP A 534 -6.11 -26.06 21.80
CA ASP A 534 -5.52 -27.37 22.04
C ASP A 534 -5.12 -28.07 20.74
N VAL A 535 -4.39 -27.34 19.90
CA VAL A 535 -3.91 -27.82 18.58
C VAL A 535 -2.43 -27.53 18.41
N ARG A 536 -1.77 -28.32 17.56
CA ARG A 536 -0.42 -28.01 17.05
C ARG A 536 -0.54 -27.33 15.68
N ILE A 537 0.29 -26.32 15.45
CA ILE A 537 0.28 -25.53 14.21
C ILE A 537 1.64 -25.62 13.54
N ASN A 538 1.69 -26.18 12.34
CA ASN A 538 2.88 -26.25 11.49
C ASN A 538 2.78 -25.20 10.38
N LEU A 539 3.70 -24.23 10.37
CA LEU A 539 3.89 -23.32 9.25
C LEU A 539 4.61 -24.04 8.11
N LEU A 540 3.91 -24.18 6.98
CA LEU A 540 4.41 -24.86 5.78
C LEU A 540 5.20 -23.93 4.85
N ILE A 541 5.29 -22.66 5.20
CA ILE A 541 5.97 -21.61 4.42
C ILE A 541 6.97 -20.87 5.32
N ALA A 542 8.08 -20.43 4.74
CA ALA A 542 9.11 -19.63 5.39
C ALA A 542 8.92 -18.13 5.12
N VAL A 543 9.50 -17.29 5.97
CA VAL A 543 9.61 -15.85 5.69
C VAL A 543 10.44 -15.65 4.43
N GLY A 544 9.87 -14.90 3.48
CA GLY A 544 10.42 -14.63 2.16
C GLY A 544 9.79 -15.43 1.03
N ASP A 545 8.99 -16.46 1.34
CA ASP A 545 8.39 -17.30 0.32
C ASP A 545 7.24 -16.58 -0.38
N HIS A 546 7.22 -16.66 -1.70
CA HIS A 546 6.05 -16.30 -2.49
C HIS A 546 5.03 -17.43 -2.39
N VAL A 547 3.82 -17.12 -1.92
CA VAL A 547 2.74 -18.10 -1.74
C VAL A 547 1.80 -18.07 -2.95
N PRO A 548 1.76 -19.11 -3.80
CA PRO A 548 0.82 -19.21 -4.90
C PRO A 548 -0.64 -19.26 -4.44
N HIS A 549 -1.56 -19.13 -5.40
CA HIS A 549 -2.99 -19.19 -5.09
C HIS A 549 -3.35 -20.58 -4.58
N ASP A 550 -4.15 -20.64 -3.52
CA ASP A 550 -4.63 -21.88 -2.91
C ASP A 550 -3.55 -22.84 -2.38
N LEU A 551 -2.31 -22.35 -2.19
CA LEU A 551 -1.27 -23.14 -1.54
C LEU A 551 -1.60 -23.30 -0.03
N PRO A 552 -1.40 -24.50 0.55
CA PRO A 552 -1.47 -24.68 1.99
C PRO A 552 -0.34 -23.89 2.68
N VAL A 553 -0.71 -23.00 3.60
CA VAL A 553 0.25 -22.15 4.34
C VAL A 553 0.49 -22.63 5.76
N VAL A 554 -0.50 -23.30 6.33
CA VAL A 554 -0.48 -23.77 7.71
C VAL A 554 -1.16 -25.13 7.75
N GLU A 555 -0.51 -26.10 8.38
CA GLU A 555 -1.12 -27.36 8.79
C GLU A 555 -1.48 -27.28 10.28
N VAL A 556 -2.65 -27.78 10.62
CA VAL A 556 -3.18 -27.89 11.97
C VAL A 556 -3.30 -29.37 12.29
N ILE A 557 -2.73 -29.78 13.42
CA ILE A 557 -2.83 -31.13 13.96
C ILE A 557 -3.70 -31.05 15.23
N GLY A 558 -4.89 -31.66 15.17
CA GLY A 558 -5.91 -31.60 16.22
C GLY A 558 -7.29 -31.30 15.65
N ASP A 559 -8.24 -30.91 16.50
CA ASP A 559 -9.63 -30.63 16.10
C ASP A 559 -9.73 -29.31 15.29
N PRO A 560 -10.02 -29.38 13.97
CA PRO A 560 -10.09 -28.20 13.12
C PRO A 560 -11.30 -27.31 13.42
N ALA A 561 -12.36 -27.84 14.05
CA ALA A 561 -13.56 -27.06 14.36
C ALA A 561 -13.28 -25.95 15.39
N ARG A 562 -12.24 -26.12 16.22
CA ARG A 562 -11.79 -25.12 17.20
C ARG A 562 -10.98 -23.99 16.56
N VAL A 563 -10.48 -24.18 15.34
CA VAL A 563 -9.53 -23.27 14.70
C VAL A 563 -10.22 -22.21 13.85
N GLU A 564 -10.08 -20.95 14.24
CA GLU A 564 -10.54 -19.84 13.42
C GLU A 564 -9.49 -19.46 12.35
N LYS A 565 -9.71 -19.90 11.09
CA LYS A 565 -8.86 -19.57 9.92
C LYS A 565 -8.45 -18.09 9.85
N ARG A 566 -9.40 -17.17 10.10
CA ARG A 566 -9.13 -15.71 10.08
C ARG A 566 -8.13 -15.26 11.14
N ARG A 567 -8.10 -15.90 12.33
CA ARG A 567 -7.14 -15.54 13.40
C ARG A 567 -5.74 -16.06 13.11
N VAL A 568 -5.63 -17.25 12.51
CA VAL A 568 -4.35 -17.79 12.02
C VAL A 568 -3.78 -16.88 10.95
N LEU A 569 -4.56 -16.59 9.90
CA LEU A 569 -4.11 -15.72 8.80
C LEU A 569 -3.79 -14.29 9.26
N ALA A 570 -4.46 -13.76 10.29
CA ALA A 570 -4.15 -12.45 10.87
C ALA A 570 -2.82 -12.39 11.65
N CYS A 571 -2.17 -13.55 11.89
CA CYS A 571 -0.83 -13.65 12.44
C CYS A 571 0.27 -13.65 11.36
N LEU A 572 -0.10 -13.77 10.09
CA LEU A 572 0.80 -13.72 8.95
C LEU A 572 0.73 -12.33 8.30
N LEU A 573 1.88 -11.77 7.96
CA LEU A 573 1.98 -10.50 7.24
C LEU A 573 2.51 -10.76 5.83
N PHE A 574 1.68 -10.47 4.83
CA PHE A 574 2.06 -10.58 3.42
C PHE A 574 2.43 -9.21 2.81
N GLY A 575 3.32 -9.25 1.82
CA GLY A 575 3.91 -8.12 1.11
C GLY A 575 4.19 -8.44 -0.36
N ASP A 576 4.64 -7.44 -1.11
CA ASP A 576 4.96 -7.59 -2.54
C ASP A 576 6.36 -8.16 -2.77
N THR A 577 7.34 -7.82 -1.92
CA THR A 577 8.76 -8.15 -2.15
C THR A 577 9.47 -8.52 -0.86
N HIS A 578 10.35 -9.52 -0.93
CA HIS A 578 11.24 -9.91 0.16
C HIS A 578 12.45 -8.95 0.20
N GLN A 579 12.24 -7.78 0.82
CA GLN A 579 13.21 -6.69 0.96
C GLN A 579 14.23 -6.94 2.10
N PRO A 580 15.45 -6.35 2.06
CA PRO A 580 16.48 -6.53 3.10
C PRO A 580 16.03 -6.30 4.54
N SER A 581 15.19 -5.29 4.75
CA SER A 581 14.62 -5.00 6.07
C SER A 581 13.69 -6.09 6.61
N VAL A 582 13.32 -7.11 5.83
CA VAL A 582 12.45 -8.20 6.26
C VAL A 582 13.25 -9.29 6.97
N SER A 583 14.30 -9.81 6.33
CA SER A 583 15.06 -10.96 6.83
C SER A 583 16.56 -10.86 6.47
N PRO A 584 17.43 -11.55 7.23
CA PRO A 584 18.86 -11.63 6.91
C PRO A 584 19.10 -12.25 5.51
N ALA A 585 18.26 -13.21 5.12
CA ALA A 585 18.34 -13.85 3.82
C ALA A 585 18.07 -12.85 2.69
N ALA A 586 17.09 -11.95 2.85
CA ALA A 586 16.81 -10.92 1.86
C ALA A 586 17.96 -9.90 1.72
N ALA A 587 18.64 -9.57 2.83
CA ALA A 587 19.79 -8.68 2.81
C ALA A 587 20.98 -9.34 2.09
N LEU A 588 21.32 -10.59 2.43
CA LEU A 588 22.36 -11.36 1.74
C LEU A 588 22.02 -11.51 0.25
N GLN A 589 20.77 -11.85 -0.10
CA GLN A 589 20.32 -11.91 -1.50
C GLN A 589 20.51 -10.58 -2.23
N ALA A 590 20.13 -9.45 -1.63
CA ALA A 590 20.29 -8.14 -2.26
C ALA A 590 21.78 -7.76 -2.45
N ILE A 591 22.65 -8.12 -1.50
CA ILE A 591 24.11 -7.93 -1.61
C ILE A 591 24.67 -8.80 -2.74
N SER A 592 24.27 -10.08 -2.81
CA SER A 592 24.67 -10.99 -3.89
C SER A 592 24.14 -10.55 -5.26
N ASP A 593 22.91 -10.03 -5.35
CA ASP A 593 22.35 -9.47 -6.59
C ASP A 593 23.23 -8.33 -7.11
N ILE A 594 23.68 -7.43 -6.22
CA ILE A 594 24.57 -6.31 -6.58
C ILE A 594 25.93 -6.82 -7.04
N ALA A 595 26.51 -7.79 -6.32
CA ALA A 595 27.78 -8.42 -6.69
C ALA A 595 27.70 -9.11 -8.07
N LEU A 596 26.64 -9.87 -8.32
CA LEU A 596 26.43 -10.56 -9.61
C LEU A 596 26.30 -9.57 -10.77
N LYS A 597 25.62 -8.44 -10.56
CA LYS A 597 25.54 -7.39 -11.57
C LYS A 597 26.88 -6.69 -11.81
N ALA A 598 27.65 -6.43 -10.75
CA ALA A 598 28.99 -5.86 -10.87
C ALA A 598 29.95 -6.79 -11.63
N MET A 599 29.79 -8.11 -11.52
CA MET A 599 30.55 -9.11 -12.29
C MET A 599 30.06 -9.30 -13.73
N SER A 600 28.93 -8.71 -14.13
CA SER A 600 28.41 -8.87 -15.49
C SER A 600 29.35 -8.25 -16.51
N ALA A 601 29.40 -8.81 -17.72
CA ALA A 601 30.30 -8.37 -18.79
C ALA A 601 30.16 -6.87 -19.16
N GLY A 602 29.01 -6.26 -18.88
CA GLY A 602 28.77 -4.84 -19.10
C GLY A 602 29.37 -3.91 -18.03
N SER A 603 29.61 -4.40 -16.81
CA SER A 603 30.16 -3.60 -15.70
C SER A 603 31.59 -3.99 -15.36
N ASN A 604 31.86 -5.29 -15.18
CA ASN A 604 33.16 -5.87 -14.80
C ASN A 604 33.91 -5.09 -13.69
N ASP A 605 33.23 -4.83 -12.57
CA ASP A 605 33.76 -4.07 -11.42
C ASP A 605 34.03 -4.99 -10.23
N PRO A 606 35.22 -5.62 -10.14
CA PRO A 606 35.57 -6.51 -9.03
C PRO A 606 35.69 -5.79 -7.69
N SER A 607 35.87 -4.46 -7.66
CA SER A 607 35.98 -3.71 -6.41
C SER A 607 34.64 -3.63 -5.69
N VAL A 608 33.53 -3.45 -6.43
CA VAL A 608 32.18 -3.53 -5.86
C VAL A 608 31.87 -4.93 -5.32
N VAL A 609 32.35 -5.98 -5.99
CA VAL A 609 32.18 -7.36 -5.54
C VAL A 609 32.91 -7.61 -4.23
N VAL A 610 34.14 -7.10 -4.09
CA VAL A 610 34.90 -7.17 -2.82
C VAL A 610 34.13 -6.49 -1.69
N GLN A 611 33.60 -5.27 -1.91
CA GLN A 611 32.79 -4.57 -0.90
C GLN A 611 31.51 -5.33 -0.53
N ALA A 612 30.86 -5.96 -1.50
CA ALA A 612 29.69 -6.81 -1.25
C ALA A 612 30.08 -8.04 -0.40
N LEU A 613 31.24 -8.65 -0.64
CA LEU A 613 31.78 -9.75 0.15
C LEU A 613 32.15 -9.31 1.58
N ASP A 614 32.65 -8.09 1.78
CA ASP A 614 32.91 -7.54 3.12
C ASP A 614 31.63 -7.52 3.97
N HIS A 615 30.54 -7.00 3.42
CA HIS A 615 29.25 -6.97 4.11
C HIS A 615 28.63 -8.37 4.26
N THR A 616 28.87 -9.27 3.31
CA THR A 616 28.44 -10.67 3.40
C THR A 616 29.14 -11.38 4.55
N GLU A 617 30.47 -11.23 4.67
CA GLU A 617 31.27 -11.80 5.75
C GLU A 617 30.78 -11.33 7.13
N ASP A 618 30.58 -10.02 7.27
CA ASP A 618 30.12 -9.38 8.51
C ASP A 618 28.74 -9.91 8.95
N LEU A 619 27.78 -10.00 8.03
CA LEU A 619 26.46 -10.58 8.31
C LEU A 619 26.54 -12.07 8.68
N LEU A 620 27.38 -12.85 8.00
CA LEU A 620 27.56 -14.28 8.28
C LEU A 620 28.24 -14.51 9.62
N LEU A 621 29.26 -13.73 9.98
CA LEU A 621 29.90 -13.78 11.30
C LEU A 621 28.93 -13.37 12.41
N LEU A 622 28.03 -12.42 12.16
CA LEU A 622 26.98 -12.05 13.10
C LEU A 622 25.92 -13.15 13.26
N LEU A 623 25.60 -13.88 12.20
CA LEU A 623 24.65 -15.00 12.19
C LEU A 623 25.21 -16.25 12.88
N ALA A 624 26.48 -16.57 12.64
CA ALA A 624 27.12 -17.80 13.12
C ALA A 624 26.84 -18.12 14.60
N PRO A 625 27.11 -17.24 15.59
CA PRO A 625 26.88 -17.55 16.99
C PRO A 625 25.40 -17.70 17.37
N ARG A 626 24.49 -17.07 16.61
CA ARG A 626 23.04 -17.14 16.84
C ARG A 626 22.41 -18.43 16.34
N LEU A 627 23.08 -19.12 15.42
CA LEU A 627 22.62 -20.38 14.82
C LEU A 627 23.36 -21.61 15.37
N ARG A 628 24.29 -21.44 16.33
CA ARG A 628 25.09 -22.54 16.92
C ARG A 628 24.27 -23.64 17.62
N GLY A 629 23.02 -23.36 18.00
CA GLY A 629 22.15 -24.25 18.80
C GLY A 629 20.91 -24.79 18.09
N ASP A 630 20.71 -24.57 16.79
CA ASP A 630 19.42 -24.83 16.12
C ASP A 630 19.14 -26.32 15.78
N ARG A 631 19.72 -27.27 16.53
CA ARG A 631 19.59 -28.71 16.23
C ARG A 631 18.39 -29.41 16.88
N THR A 632 17.66 -28.77 17.78
CA THR A 632 16.37 -29.26 18.27
C THR A 632 15.55 -28.07 18.77
N ALA A 633 14.70 -27.49 17.91
CA ALA A 633 13.64 -26.63 18.42
C ALA A 633 12.85 -27.45 19.45
N PRO A 634 12.61 -26.94 20.68
CA PRO A 634 11.75 -27.64 21.62
C PRO A 634 10.41 -27.98 20.95
N ASP A 635 9.77 -29.08 21.34
CA ASP A 635 8.46 -29.46 20.82
C ASP A 635 7.44 -28.40 21.24
N THR A 636 7.34 -27.34 20.45
CA THR A 636 6.46 -26.21 20.71
C THR A 636 5.15 -26.44 19.96
N SER A 637 4.10 -25.84 20.49
CA SER A 637 2.78 -25.82 19.86
C SER A 637 2.76 -25.23 18.45
N VAL A 638 3.83 -24.53 18.03
CA VAL A 638 3.97 -23.91 16.71
C VAL A 638 5.34 -24.23 16.11
N ARG A 639 5.37 -25.02 15.03
CA ARG A 639 6.58 -25.29 14.24
C ARG A 639 6.56 -24.48 12.94
N GLY A 640 7.72 -24.24 12.34
CA GLY A 640 7.82 -23.56 11.05
C GLY A 640 9.19 -23.76 10.41
N ILE A 641 9.27 -23.54 9.10
CA ILE A 641 10.51 -23.67 8.34
C ILE A 641 11.50 -22.59 8.77
N ARG A 642 12.70 -23.00 9.19
CA ARG A 642 13.84 -22.13 9.49
C ARG A 642 14.98 -22.43 8.53
N ARG A 643 15.72 -21.39 8.18
CA ARG A 643 16.93 -21.52 7.36
C ARG A 643 18.09 -22.01 8.23
N SER A 644 18.81 -22.99 7.73
CA SER A 644 20.02 -23.52 8.36
C SER A 644 21.19 -22.55 8.18
N TRP A 645 22.27 -22.77 8.96
CA TRP A 645 23.53 -22.07 8.74
C TRP A 645 24.05 -22.26 7.30
N ALA A 646 23.95 -23.48 6.76
CA ALA A 646 24.37 -23.78 5.40
C ALA A 646 23.59 -22.96 4.36
N ASP A 647 22.28 -22.75 4.58
CA ASP A 647 21.44 -21.95 3.68
C ASP A 647 21.90 -20.49 3.62
N TYR A 648 22.28 -19.89 4.76
CA TYR A 648 22.76 -18.51 4.79
C TYR A 648 24.12 -18.35 4.10
N VAL A 649 25.04 -19.28 4.34
CA VAL A 649 26.33 -19.31 3.63
C VAL A 649 26.08 -19.45 2.13
N ALA A 650 25.21 -20.39 1.72
CA ALA A 650 24.86 -20.61 0.33
C ALA A 650 24.33 -19.34 -0.36
N ILE A 651 23.37 -18.68 0.26
CA ILE A 651 22.75 -17.45 -0.24
C ILE A 651 23.80 -16.35 -0.44
N GLY A 652 24.72 -16.19 0.51
CA GLY A 652 25.72 -15.12 0.46
C GLY A 652 26.85 -15.39 -0.54
N THR A 653 27.26 -16.65 -0.75
CA THR A 653 28.53 -16.95 -1.41
C THR A 653 28.43 -17.76 -2.71
N ASP A 654 27.42 -18.61 -2.88
CA ASP A 654 27.51 -19.67 -3.89
C ASP A 654 27.41 -19.15 -5.33
N GLU A 655 26.47 -18.25 -5.59
CA GLU A 655 26.34 -17.63 -6.91
C GLU A 655 27.52 -16.71 -7.21
N ILE A 656 28.06 -15.98 -6.22
CA ILE A 656 29.24 -15.14 -6.40
C ILE A 656 30.45 -16.01 -6.77
N ARG A 657 30.68 -17.10 -6.02
CA ARG A 657 31.74 -18.08 -6.31
C ARG A 657 31.60 -18.70 -7.70
N ARG A 658 30.38 -19.10 -8.08
CA ARG A 658 30.14 -19.69 -9.41
C ARG A 658 30.51 -18.74 -10.55
N HIS A 659 30.25 -17.44 -10.38
CA HIS A 659 30.49 -16.42 -11.41
C HIS A 659 31.84 -15.70 -11.30
N SER A 660 32.68 -16.04 -10.31
CA SER A 660 34.00 -15.43 -10.14
C SER A 660 35.07 -15.97 -11.11
N THR A 661 34.68 -16.67 -12.18
CA THR A 661 35.63 -17.22 -13.17
C THR A 661 36.36 -16.11 -13.89
N GLY A 662 37.68 -16.26 -14.03
CA GLY A 662 38.54 -15.23 -14.64
C GLY A 662 38.75 -13.97 -13.79
N GLN A 663 38.32 -13.96 -12.51
CA GLN A 663 38.45 -12.81 -11.62
C GLN A 663 39.29 -13.15 -10.38
N VAL A 664 40.63 -13.04 -10.49
CA VAL A 664 41.58 -13.31 -9.39
C VAL A 664 41.20 -12.55 -8.12
N GLN A 665 40.87 -11.26 -8.24
CA GLN A 665 40.54 -10.41 -7.10
C GLN A 665 39.36 -10.93 -6.27
N VAL A 666 38.30 -11.40 -6.95
CA VAL A 666 37.09 -11.92 -6.29
C VAL A 666 37.38 -13.28 -5.64
N GLN A 667 38.12 -14.15 -6.33
CA GLN A 667 38.48 -15.48 -5.82
C GLN A 667 39.32 -15.40 -4.53
N ARG A 668 40.30 -14.48 -4.49
CA ARG A 668 41.10 -14.20 -3.29
C ARG A 668 40.27 -13.72 -2.11
N ARG A 669 39.34 -12.80 -2.37
CA ARG A 669 38.45 -12.24 -1.34
C ARG A 669 37.49 -13.28 -0.79
N LEU A 670 36.92 -14.12 -1.66
CA LEU A 670 36.08 -15.26 -1.27
C LEU A 670 36.85 -16.24 -0.39
N ARG A 671 38.11 -16.55 -0.72
CA ARG A 671 38.95 -17.40 0.13
C ARG A 671 39.13 -16.78 1.52
N ALA A 672 39.51 -15.50 1.59
CA ALA A 672 39.69 -14.79 2.85
C ALA A 672 38.41 -14.78 3.70
N LEU A 673 37.24 -14.65 3.07
CA LEU A 673 35.93 -14.76 3.72
C LEU A 673 35.75 -16.15 4.31
N PHE A 674 35.95 -17.22 3.54
CA PHE A 674 35.78 -18.59 4.01
C PHE A 674 36.75 -18.95 5.14
N GLU A 675 38.01 -18.54 5.05
CA GLU A 675 39.00 -18.73 6.13
C GLU A 675 38.59 -18.00 7.42
N SER A 676 38.11 -16.76 7.29
CA SER A 676 37.61 -15.98 8.43
C SER A 676 36.36 -16.62 9.05
N LEU A 677 35.45 -17.16 8.23
CA LEU A 677 34.31 -17.94 8.72
C LEU A 677 34.75 -19.22 9.43
N LEU A 678 35.72 -19.96 8.91
CA LEU A 678 36.24 -21.18 9.55
C LEU A 678 36.87 -20.88 10.92
N ALA A 679 37.56 -19.74 11.04
CA ALA A 679 38.11 -19.26 12.30
C ALA A 679 37.01 -18.83 13.29
N GLY A 680 35.96 -18.15 12.80
CA GLY A 680 34.86 -17.63 13.63
C GLY A 680 33.76 -18.64 13.99
N CYS A 681 33.60 -19.74 13.24
CA CYS A 681 32.53 -20.71 13.41
C CYS A 681 32.90 -21.87 14.35
N GLY A 682 31.89 -22.41 15.06
CA GLY A 682 32.06 -23.61 15.89
C GLY A 682 32.24 -24.88 15.03
N PRO A 683 32.75 -26.00 15.59
CA PRO A 683 33.08 -27.21 14.81
C PRO A 683 31.92 -27.74 13.95
N ALA A 684 30.70 -27.73 14.47
CA ALA A 684 29.50 -28.22 13.75
C ALA A 684 29.08 -27.34 12.56
N GLN A 685 29.58 -26.10 12.48
CA GLN A 685 29.27 -25.12 11.42
C GLN A 685 30.37 -25.05 10.34
N ARG A 686 31.50 -25.75 10.54
CA ARG A 686 32.64 -25.68 9.62
C ARG A 686 32.40 -26.45 8.32
N ALA A 687 31.69 -27.58 8.37
CA ALA A 687 31.49 -28.46 7.22
C ALA A 687 30.92 -27.74 5.97
N PRO A 688 29.82 -26.94 6.07
CA PRO A 688 29.31 -26.20 4.92
C PRO A 688 30.30 -25.18 4.33
N VAL A 689 31.19 -24.61 5.15
CA VAL A 689 32.18 -23.62 4.73
C VAL A 689 33.39 -24.29 4.07
N SER A 690 33.89 -25.38 4.67
CA SER A 690 35.01 -26.15 4.11
C SER A 690 34.69 -26.77 2.76
N GLU A 691 33.44 -27.22 2.55
CA GLU A 691 32.99 -27.73 1.26
C GLU A 691 33.09 -26.64 0.17
N ARG A 692 32.60 -25.43 0.46
CA ARG A 692 32.65 -24.30 -0.48
C ARG A 692 34.08 -23.82 -0.77
N LEU A 693 34.95 -23.86 0.23
CA LEU A 693 36.37 -23.57 0.07
C LEU A 693 37.06 -24.60 -0.84
N ALA A 694 36.82 -25.90 -0.64
CA ALA A 694 37.38 -26.95 -1.49
C ALA A 694 36.89 -26.84 -2.95
N VAL A 695 35.62 -26.48 -3.16
CA VAL A 695 35.09 -26.27 -4.51
C VAL A 695 35.67 -24.99 -5.14
N LEU A 696 35.94 -23.93 -4.36
CA LEU A 696 36.66 -22.75 -4.83
C LEU A 696 38.09 -23.12 -5.25
N ASP A 697 38.81 -23.93 -4.48
CA ASP A 697 40.16 -24.42 -4.83
C ASP A 697 40.14 -25.14 -6.18
N ALA A 698 39.18 -26.05 -6.36
CA ALA A 698 39.01 -26.79 -7.60
C ALA A 698 38.65 -25.87 -8.78
N GLN A 699 37.92 -24.78 -8.55
CA GLN A 699 37.60 -23.79 -9.57
C GLN A 699 38.83 -22.97 -9.97
N VAL A 700 39.59 -22.46 -9.00
CA VAL A 700 40.86 -21.74 -9.26
C VAL A 700 41.81 -22.58 -10.10
N ALA A 701 41.92 -23.89 -9.81
CA ALA A 701 42.76 -24.80 -10.59
C ALA A 701 42.31 -24.97 -12.05
N ARG A 702 41.00 -24.85 -12.34
CA ARG A 702 40.44 -24.93 -13.70
C ARG A 702 40.51 -23.61 -14.45
N ASP A 703 40.32 -22.50 -13.75
CA ASP A 703 40.21 -21.17 -14.37
C ASP A 703 41.57 -20.62 -14.83
N TRP A 704 42.67 -21.02 -14.19
CA TRP A 704 44.02 -20.49 -14.44
C TRP A 704 45.00 -21.58 -14.89
N SER A 705 45.50 -21.46 -16.12
CA SER A 705 46.54 -22.33 -16.68
C SER A 705 47.93 -22.01 -16.14
N ASP A 706 48.22 -20.72 -15.98
CA ASP A 706 49.54 -20.23 -15.60
C ASP A 706 49.79 -20.38 -14.10
N ASP A 707 50.97 -20.88 -13.74
CA ASP A 707 51.30 -21.18 -12.34
C ASP A 707 51.36 -19.93 -11.46
N LEU A 708 51.69 -18.75 -12.03
CA LEU A 708 51.65 -17.50 -11.30
C LEU A 708 50.20 -17.13 -10.94
N ASP A 709 49.32 -17.06 -11.93
CA ASP A 709 47.92 -16.67 -11.71
C ASP A 709 47.18 -17.66 -10.82
N ARG A 710 47.46 -18.96 -10.95
CA ARG A 710 46.92 -19.99 -10.05
C ARG A 710 47.36 -19.77 -8.60
N ARG A 711 48.65 -19.48 -8.36
CA ARG A 711 49.15 -19.16 -7.00
C ARG A 711 48.54 -17.88 -6.46
N LEU A 712 48.45 -16.85 -7.31
CA LEU A 712 47.87 -15.56 -6.97
C LEU A 712 46.39 -15.71 -6.59
N ALA A 713 45.57 -16.39 -7.40
CA ALA A 713 44.15 -16.63 -7.12
C ALA A 713 43.91 -17.57 -5.92
N ALA A 714 44.86 -18.46 -5.62
CA ALA A 714 44.80 -19.32 -4.44
C ALA A 714 45.24 -18.62 -3.14
N ALA A 715 45.78 -17.40 -3.18
CA ALA A 715 46.17 -16.65 -1.99
C ALA A 715 44.95 -15.97 -1.35
N ALA A 716 44.77 -16.11 -0.03
CA ALA A 716 43.74 -15.37 0.69
C ALA A 716 44.14 -13.90 0.80
N ASP A 717 43.24 -13.00 0.42
CA ASP A 717 43.44 -11.55 0.59
C ASP A 717 42.12 -10.85 0.91
N ARG A 718 42.12 -10.01 1.95
CA ARG A 718 40.95 -9.25 2.40
C ARG A 718 40.59 -8.07 1.50
N GLN A 719 41.54 -7.54 0.72
CA GLN A 719 41.26 -6.46 -0.24
C GLN A 719 41.09 -6.98 -1.67
N GLY A 720 41.58 -8.19 -1.94
CA GLY A 720 41.57 -8.86 -3.23
C GLY A 720 42.64 -8.37 -4.23
N TYR A 721 43.33 -7.27 -3.96
CA TYR A 721 44.39 -6.73 -4.85
C TYR A 721 45.66 -7.60 -4.88
N GLY A 722 45.84 -8.48 -3.90
CA GLY A 722 47.05 -9.25 -3.66
C GLY A 722 47.65 -8.89 -2.31
N SER A 723 48.49 -9.77 -1.76
CA SER A 723 49.14 -9.50 -0.48
C SER A 723 49.94 -8.19 -0.55
N GLU A 724 49.84 -7.34 0.47
CA GLU A 724 50.67 -6.13 0.63
C GLU A 724 52.17 -6.45 0.61
N PHE A 725 52.50 -7.73 0.78
CA PHE A 725 53.84 -8.30 0.76
C PHE A 725 54.35 -8.70 -0.63
N GLY A 726 53.58 -8.44 -1.71
CA GLY A 726 54.00 -8.71 -3.09
C GLY A 726 54.21 -10.20 -3.41
N ARG A 727 53.54 -11.09 -2.68
CA ARG A 727 53.57 -12.55 -2.88
C ARG A 727 52.38 -13.07 -3.65
#